data_AF-A0A7C3HMD0-F1
#
_entry.id   AF-A0A7C3HMD0-F1
#
_cell.length_a   1.000
_cell.length_b   1.000
_cell.length_c   1.000
_cell.angle_alpha   90.00
_cell.angle_beta   90.00
_cell.angle_gamma   90.00
#
_symmetry.space_group_name_H-M   'P 1'
#
loop_
_entity.id
_entity.type
_entity.pdbx_description
1 polymer ?
#
loop_
_entity_poly.entity_id
_entity_poly.type
_entity_poly.pdbx_seq_one_letter_code
_entity_poly.pdbx_strand_id
1 'polypeptide(L)'
;IVLLVTSTISLMTHFNVFHQLEGLSYDWRMSDIRKEKSISDDVVVILIDESSLEAMDNYAGRWPWPRYVYADLLDFLALAEPKGVMFDIMFTEKQLLEGDETTSLHENDYYLVDASSNYAFTYHATRFLLDKISDETIDQKSLASKKNEQALLDKPLPENFIAHFSLNKRTTAENPPPLTLTNLQTPSNNNYYLPFAELSAVTYGIGVVDVQADDDSVYRHGRLFHKYHDDYFPSLSTTAIFDNKHYQSITRKNKHIYLDNLAIPIDSEEKVLINYYGNYTTFSFSSLIASWQMIQDGQPENILVDWAELKDKYIFVGGSAAGLSDLKNTPMDPELPGVFIHASLASNILNNDFLTPADSRLTYAAIFLFALLTTLCVLFIKRVFIQNIVPIGSGVLFAYFGYYQFENNLVIDLVAPLSSLAAAWILSFTSMALMEGREKRKFKRMMGQYLSPAVLTTLADNQEDFAKAEVGSKENITILFSDIRSFTNISEKLSADKVVEMLNYYFSSMTDSIFAHEGTIDKFIGDAIMAFWGAPLISTNHADQATLSALDMIARLKAVNEWVTGKGLDPIGIGIGIHTGDAILGNIGSENKLDYTIIGDNVNLASRIEGLTKQYGVQILITEDTFNRLSIDIPCLIADVVRVKGKKLPIKVLQPLLLPDAVDENTLQTARQRVLKNDRAFQHYLDQEWDAAIHILNSLPDELIHRNIRQRCENYKKNPPDENWDGVFTMTTK
;
A
#
# COMPACT_ATOMS: atom_id res chain seq x y z
N ILE A 1 13.50 6.48 -0.28
CA ILE A 1 13.43 6.48 1.21
C ILE A 1 12.74 7.74 1.70
N VAL A 2 13.35 8.93 1.62
CA VAL A 2 12.75 10.19 2.13
C VAL A 2 11.32 10.38 1.63
N LEU A 3 11.10 10.31 0.30
CA LEU A 3 9.78 10.47 -0.30
C LEU A 3 8.76 9.43 0.23
N LEU A 4 9.16 8.17 0.40
CA LEU A 4 8.29 7.11 0.92
C LEU A 4 7.89 7.40 2.37
N VAL A 5 8.86 7.72 3.22
CA VAL A 5 8.64 8.03 4.64
C VAL A 5 7.76 9.27 4.80
N THR A 6 8.02 10.33 4.04
CA THR A 6 7.19 11.55 4.10
C THR A 6 5.77 11.30 3.58
N SER A 7 5.60 10.48 2.54
CA SER A 7 4.28 10.11 2.04
C SER A 7 3.49 9.30 3.07
N THR A 8 4.13 8.34 3.75
CA THR A 8 3.50 7.57 4.82
C THR A 8 3.07 8.48 5.98
N ILE A 9 3.95 9.35 6.46
CA ILE A 9 3.63 10.27 7.57
C ILE A 9 2.48 11.19 7.19
N SER A 10 2.55 11.80 6.00
CA SER A 10 1.49 12.69 5.49
C SER A 10 0.13 11.98 5.45
N LEU A 11 0.10 10.73 4.97
CA LEU A 11 -1.11 9.89 4.94
C LEU A 11 -1.69 9.69 6.34
N MET A 12 -0.86 9.45 7.36
CA MET A 12 -1.35 9.24 8.72
C MET A 12 -1.85 10.52 9.39
N THR A 13 -1.24 11.67 9.08
CA THR A 13 -1.56 12.94 9.75
C THR A 13 -2.73 13.72 9.16
N HIS A 14 -3.10 13.44 7.90
CA HIS A 14 -4.07 14.26 7.17
C HIS A 14 -5.49 13.70 7.16
N PHE A 15 -5.67 12.41 7.46
CA PHE A 15 -6.96 11.73 7.37
C PHE A 15 -7.54 11.44 8.76
N ASN A 16 -8.75 11.94 9.02
CA ASN A 16 -9.45 11.74 10.30
C ASN A 16 -9.92 10.29 10.54
N VAL A 17 -9.87 9.44 9.50
CA VAL A 17 -10.28 8.03 9.56
C VAL A 17 -9.50 7.24 10.62
N PHE A 18 -8.22 7.55 10.82
CA PHE A 18 -7.39 6.86 11.82
C PHE A 18 -7.84 7.15 13.26
N HIS A 19 -8.42 8.32 13.52
CA HIS A 19 -8.96 8.66 14.83
C HIS A 19 -10.22 7.85 15.15
N GLN A 20 -11.12 7.68 14.17
CA GLN A 20 -12.33 6.86 14.33
C GLN A 20 -12.00 5.38 14.57
N LEU A 21 -11.05 4.84 13.79
CA LEU A 21 -10.59 3.48 13.96
C LEU A 21 -9.85 3.29 15.32
N GLU A 22 -9.13 4.30 15.81
CA GLU A 22 -8.54 4.28 17.14
C GLU A 22 -9.62 4.21 18.23
N GLY A 23 -10.74 4.94 18.08
CA GLY A 23 -11.89 4.85 18.97
C GLY A 23 -12.46 3.43 19.06
N LEU A 24 -12.62 2.74 17.93
CA LEU A 24 -13.06 1.33 17.92
C LEU A 24 -12.05 0.39 18.60
N SER A 25 -10.75 0.61 18.36
CA SER A 25 -9.67 -0.13 19.04
C SER A 25 -9.66 0.12 20.55
N TYR A 26 -9.93 1.36 20.97
CA TYR A 26 -10.10 1.73 22.37
C TYR A 26 -11.29 0.99 22.99
N ASP A 27 -12.45 1.01 22.34
CA ASP A 27 -13.67 0.39 22.86
C ASP A 27 -13.52 -1.13 23.03
N TRP A 28 -12.88 -1.78 22.06
CA TRP A 28 -12.55 -3.19 22.17
C TRP A 28 -11.62 -3.48 23.35
N ARG A 29 -10.55 -2.70 23.54
CA ARG A 29 -9.65 -2.87 24.70
C ARG A 29 -10.36 -2.62 26.02
N MET A 30 -11.27 -1.65 26.04
CA MET A 30 -12.05 -1.29 27.21
C MET A 30 -12.98 -2.43 27.63
N SER A 31 -13.81 -2.90 26.71
CA SER A 31 -14.75 -3.99 26.92
C SER A 31 -14.10 -5.33 27.21
N ASP A 32 -12.88 -5.59 26.71
CA ASP A 32 -12.14 -6.82 26.99
C ASP A 32 -11.44 -6.78 28.35
N ILE A 33 -10.65 -5.73 28.61
CA ILE A 33 -9.78 -5.69 29.80
C ILE A 33 -10.55 -5.29 31.06
N ARG A 34 -11.60 -4.46 30.95
CA ARG A 34 -12.35 -3.97 32.12
C ARG A 34 -13.59 -4.78 32.46
N LYS A 35 -13.93 -5.80 31.66
CA LYS A 35 -15.11 -6.65 31.84
C LYS A 35 -15.22 -7.31 33.20
N GLU A 36 -14.10 -7.80 33.71
CA GLU A 36 -14.07 -8.52 34.99
C GLU A 36 -13.79 -7.58 36.17
N LYS A 37 -13.47 -6.31 35.89
CA LYS A 37 -13.18 -5.32 36.92
C LYS A 37 -14.49 -4.86 37.58
N SER A 38 -14.47 -4.81 38.91
CA SER A 38 -15.58 -4.30 39.70
C SER A 38 -15.35 -2.84 40.05
N ILE A 39 -16.45 -2.08 40.15
CA ILE A 39 -16.44 -0.72 40.68
C ILE A 39 -15.95 -0.69 42.14
N SER A 40 -15.60 0.50 42.65
CA SER A 40 -15.28 0.70 44.07
C SER A 40 -16.39 0.19 44.98
N ASP A 41 -16.03 -0.55 46.03
CA ASP A 41 -16.97 -1.03 47.06
C ASP A 41 -17.71 0.13 47.74
N ASP A 42 -17.17 1.35 47.70
CA ASP A 42 -17.78 2.55 48.26
C ASP A 42 -18.91 3.13 47.39
N VAL A 43 -19.14 2.60 46.18
CA VAL A 43 -20.15 3.11 45.23
C VAL A 43 -21.25 2.08 45.03
N VAL A 44 -22.50 2.51 45.20
CA VAL A 44 -23.69 1.69 44.99
C VAL A 44 -24.63 2.41 44.02
N VAL A 45 -25.30 1.65 43.15
CA VAL A 45 -26.29 2.19 42.21
C VAL A 45 -27.67 1.59 42.52
N ILE A 46 -28.66 2.45 42.76
CA ILE A 46 -30.06 2.08 42.89
C ILE A 46 -30.74 2.33 41.54
N LEU A 47 -31.29 1.28 40.97
CA LEU A 47 -31.86 1.28 39.62
C LEU A 47 -33.38 1.30 39.66
N ILE A 48 -33.96 2.23 38.92
CA ILE A 48 -35.36 2.17 38.51
C ILE A 48 -35.41 1.29 37.26
N ASP A 49 -35.43 -0.02 37.51
CA ASP A 49 -35.47 -1.08 36.50
C ASP A 49 -36.92 -1.47 36.14
N GLU A 50 -37.09 -2.36 35.16
CA GLU A 50 -38.42 -2.83 34.73
C GLU A 50 -39.18 -3.49 35.89
N SER A 51 -38.48 -4.24 36.74
CA SER A 51 -39.06 -4.84 37.95
C SER A 51 -39.54 -3.77 38.95
N SER A 52 -38.87 -2.63 39.02
CA SER A 52 -39.31 -1.49 39.83
C SER A 52 -40.56 -0.86 39.26
N LEU A 53 -40.64 -0.64 37.94
CA LEU A 53 -41.84 -0.11 37.30
C LEU A 53 -43.06 -1.02 37.49
N GLU A 54 -42.88 -2.34 37.38
CA GLU A 54 -43.95 -3.31 37.57
C GLU A 54 -44.39 -3.41 39.04
N ALA A 55 -43.44 -3.56 39.97
CA ALA A 55 -43.74 -3.72 41.39
C ALA A 55 -44.40 -2.47 42.00
N MET A 56 -44.06 -1.28 41.49
CA MET A 56 -44.53 -0.01 42.04
C MET A 56 -45.90 0.42 41.47
N ASP A 57 -46.46 -0.23 40.44
CA ASP A 57 -47.74 0.18 39.85
C ASP A 57 -48.89 0.14 40.88
N ASN A 58 -48.89 -0.86 41.78
CA ASN A 58 -49.88 -0.95 42.86
C ASN A 58 -49.61 0.01 44.02
N TYR A 59 -48.37 0.48 44.19
CA TYR A 59 -47.97 1.35 45.31
C TYR A 59 -48.04 2.83 44.94
N ALA A 60 -47.32 3.21 43.89
CA ALA A 60 -47.12 4.59 43.45
C ALA A 60 -47.86 4.94 42.15
N GLY A 61 -48.45 3.95 41.47
CA GLY A 61 -49.04 4.11 40.15
C GLY A 61 -47.99 4.16 39.04
N ARG A 62 -48.41 4.68 37.88
CA ARG A 62 -47.54 4.76 36.69
C ARG A 62 -46.45 5.82 36.85
N TRP A 63 -45.28 5.53 36.28
CA TRP A 63 -44.19 6.49 36.15
C TRP A 63 -44.62 7.75 35.35
N PRO A 64 -44.16 8.96 35.70
CA PRO A 64 -43.30 9.30 36.84
C PRO A 64 -44.02 9.24 38.18
N TRP A 65 -43.36 8.65 39.19
CA TRP A 65 -43.96 8.46 40.51
C TRP A 65 -44.12 9.77 41.30
N PRO A 66 -45.11 9.82 42.22
CA PRO A 66 -45.25 10.91 43.17
C PRO A 66 -44.00 11.13 44.04
N ARG A 67 -43.78 12.38 44.46
CA ARG A 67 -42.56 12.76 45.21
C ARG A 67 -42.39 12.07 46.58
N TYR A 68 -43.48 11.66 47.24
CA TYR A 68 -43.39 10.91 48.51
C TYR A 68 -42.62 9.59 48.38
N VAL A 69 -42.62 8.97 47.20
CA VAL A 69 -41.90 7.70 46.97
C VAL A 69 -40.39 7.88 47.11
N TYR A 70 -39.87 9.04 46.70
CA TYR A 70 -38.46 9.37 46.86
C TYR A 70 -38.14 9.79 48.30
N ALA A 71 -39.12 10.36 49.02
CA ALA A 71 -38.99 10.62 50.45
C ALA A 71 -38.91 9.31 51.25
N ASP A 72 -39.76 8.32 50.96
CA ASP A 72 -39.70 6.97 51.55
C ASP A 72 -38.33 6.31 51.31
N LEU A 73 -37.80 6.44 50.09
CA LEU A 73 -36.45 5.96 49.80
C LEU A 73 -35.41 6.65 50.70
N LEU A 74 -35.48 7.98 50.82
CA LEU A 74 -34.54 8.72 51.66
C LEU A 74 -34.65 8.35 53.14
N ASP A 75 -35.87 8.12 53.64
CA ASP A 75 -36.10 7.67 55.02
C ASP A 75 -35.47 6.29 55.28
N PHE A 76 -35.59 5.36 54.32
CA PHE A 76 -34.92 4.07 54.41
C PHE A 76 -33.38 4.22 54.36
N LEU A 77 -32.87 5.02 53.42
CA LEU A 77 -31.43 5.26 53.29
C LEU A 77 -30.84 5.97 54.50
N ALA A 78 -31.61 6.80 55.20
CA ALA A 78 -31.17 7.47 56.41
C ALA A 78 -30.84 6.50 57.56
N LEU A 79 -31.44 5.30 57.59
CA LEU A 79 -31.07 4.25 58.54
C LEU A 79 -29.61 3.79 58.37
N ALA A 80 -29.04 3.97 57.18
CA ALA A 80 -27.70 3.53 56.81
C ALA A 80 -26.62 4.61 56.97
N GLU A 81 -27.00 5.90 57.07
CA GLU A 81 -26.07 7.04 57.06
C GLU A 81 -25.07 7.00 55.86
N PRO A 82 -25.54 7.09 54.61
CA PRO A 82 -24.66 7.09 53.44
C PRO A 82 -23.82 8.37 53.38
N LYS A 83 -22.67 8.30 52.69
CA LYS A 83 -21.83 9.47 52.41
C LYS A 83 -22.52 10.47 51.48
N GLY A 84 -23.41 10.00 50.62
CA GLY A 84 -24.18 10.83 49.70
C GLY A 84 -25.20 10.04 48.91
N VAL A 85 -26.36 10.64 48.66
CA VAL A 85 -27.40 10.11 47.77
C VAL A 85 -27.57 11.07 46.61
N MET A 86 -27.16 10.66 45.41
CA MET A 86 -27.16 11.44 44.19
C MET A 86 -28.32 10.97 43.30
N PHE A 87 -29.33 11.81 43.12
CA PHE A 87 -30.42 11.55 42.19
C PHE A 87 -30.04 11.97 40.78
N ASP A 88 -29.89 11.00 39.88
CA ASP A 88 -29.84 11.19 38.42
C ASP A 88 -31.27 11.28 37.85
N ILE A 89 -32.07 12.15 38.47
CA ILE A 89 -33.46 12.41 38.13
C ILE A 89 -33.68 13.92 38.22
N MET A 90 -34.23 14.49 37.16
CA MET A 90 -34.45 15.94 37.07
C MET A 90 -35.79 16.33 37.70
N PHE A 91 -35.74 16.94 38.88
CA PHE A 91 -36.92 17.47 39.59
C PHE A 91 -37.20 18.93 39.21
N THR A 92 -37.36 19.24 37.92
CA THR A 92 -37.41 20.64 37.43
C THR A 92 -38.72 21.37 37.67
N GLU A 93 -39.83 20.65 37.71
CA GLU A 93 -41.17 21.20 37.86
C GLU A 93 -41.86 20.64 39.10
N LYS A 94 -42.71 21.47 39.71
CA LYS A 94 -43.65 21.05 40.75
C LYS A 94 -44.64 20.06 40.17
N GLN A 95 -45.08 19.09 40.96
CA GLN A 95 -46.08 18.12 40.51
C GLN A 95 -47.44 18.80 40.41
N LEU A 96 -47.96 18.98 39.19
CA LEU A 96 -49.30 19.52 38.95
C LEU A 96 -50.33 18.37 38.92
N LEU A 97 -51.39 18.46 39.73
CA LEU A 97 -52.58 17.63 39.57
C LEU A 97 -53.62 18.36 38.69
N GLU A 98 -54.44 17.59 37.97
CA GLU A 98 -55.59 18.13 37.22
C GLU A 98 -56.52 18.91 38.17
N GLY A 99 -56.57 20.24 38.01
CA GLY A 99 -57.56 21.11 38.64
C GLY A 99 -57.08 22.02 39.77
N ASP A 100 -55.77 22.04 40.10
CA ASP A 100 -55.24 22.91 41.15
C ASP A 100 -54.39 24.06 40.55
N GLU A 101 -54.92 25.28 40.56
CA GLU A 101 -54.24 26.52 40.11
C GLU A 101 -53.52 27.24 41.26
N THR A 102 -53.28 26.59 42.41
CA THR A 102 -52.69 27.25 43.57
C THR A 102 -51.15 27.33 43.51
N THR A 103 -50.60 28.45 43.99
CA THR A 103 -49.15 28.72 44.06
C THR A 103 -48.45 28.05 45.26
N SER A 104 -49.19 27.33 46.12
CA SER A 104 -48.67 26.61 47.29
C SER A 104 -47.92 25.34 46.90
N LEU A 105 -46.95 24.93 47.73
CA LEU A 105 -46.26 23.65 47.58
C LEU A 105 -47.27 22.51 47.74
N HIS A 106 -47.38 21.65 46.73
CA HIS A 106 -48.28 20.49 46.76
C HIS A 106 -47.81 19.50 47.84
N GLU A 107 -48.75 18.77 48.46
CA GLU A 107 -48.46 17.83 49.56
C GLU A 107 -47.39 16.81 49.18
N ASN A 108 -47.43 16.28 47.95
CA ASN A 108 -46.40 15.37 47.44
C ASN A 108 -45.01 16.03 47.40
N ASP A 109 -44.89 17.23 46.81
CA ASP A 109 -43.61 17.93 46.70
C ASP A 109 -43.05 18.27 48.09
N TYR A 110 -43.93 18.52 49.08
CA TYR A 110 -43.53 18.74 50.47
C TYR A 110 -42.77 17.53 51.05
N TYR A 111 -43.22 16.29 50.86
CA TYR A 111 -42.52 15.11 51.41
C TYR A 111 -41.06 15.03 50.95
N LEU A 112 -40.78 15.29 49.67
CA LEU A 112 -39.42 15.24 49.15
C LEU A 112 -38.58 16.43 49.64
N VAL A 113 -39.17 17.62 49.76
CA VAL A 113 -38.50 18.80 50.33
C VAL A 113 -38.17 18.54 51.81
N ASP A 114 -39.12 18.05 52.60
CA ASP A 114 -38.96 17.72 54.02
C ASP A 114 -37.86 16.66 54.23
N ALA A 115 -37.94 15.54 53.52
CA ALA A 115 -36.90 14.52 53.55
C ALA A 115 -35.52 15.09 53.13
N SER A 116 -35.44 15.82 52.02
CA SER A 116 -34.16 16.40 51.55
C SER A 116 -33.58 17.41 52.55
N SER A 117 -34.43 18.10 53.32
CA SER A 117 -34.03 19.05 54.37
C SER A 117 -33.54 18.37 55.65
N ASN A 118 -34.11 17.21 55.98
CA ASN A 118 -33.76 16.43 57.17
C ASN A 118 -32.49 15.61 56.95
N TYR A 119 -32.14 15.32 55.69
CA TYR A 119 -30.97 14.51 55.32
C TYR A 119 -29.89 15.33 54.62
N ALA A 120 -28.86 15.70 55.39
CA ALA A 120 -27.72 16.52 54.97
C ALA A 120 -26.75 15.85 53.97
N PHE A 121 -27.16 14.78 53.28
CA PHE A 121 -26.36 14.06 52.29
C PHE A 121 -27.09 13.87 50.95
N THR A 122 -28.16 14.62 50.71
CA THR A 122 -28.98 14.49 49.50
C THR A 122 -28.52 15.47 48.40
N TYR A 123 -28.29 14.94 47.20
CA TYR A 123 -27.83 15.70 46.04
C TYR A 123 -28.77 15.52 44.84
N HIS A 124 -29.14 16.63 44.20
CA HIS A 124 -30.07 16.61 43.07
C HIS A 124 -29.40 17.01 41.76
N ALA A 125 -29.79 16.34 40.67
CA ALA A 125 -29.30 16.65 39.34
C ALA A 125 -29.76 18.04 38.87
N THR A 126 -28.84 18.74 38.20
CA THR A 126 -29.10 19.95 37.44
C THR A 126 -28.46 19.81 36.06
N ARG A 127 -28.90 20.57 35.07
CA ARG A 127 -28.31 20.55 33.73
C ARG A 127 -28.06 21.96 33.25
N PHE A 128 -26.88 22.18 32.68
CA PHE A 128 -26.57 23.41 31.94
C PHE A 128 -26.57 23.10 30.45
N LEU A 129 -27.15 24.00 29.65
CA LEU A 129 -27.19 23.87 28.20
C LEU A 129 -26.27 24.93 27.57
N LEU A 130 -25.41 24.48 26.67
CA LEU A 130 -24.56 25.30 25.81
C LEU A 130 -25.32 25.65 24.53
N ASP A 131 -25.48 26.93 24.22
CA ASP A 131 -25.89 27.34 22.87
C ASP A 131 -24.70 27.14 21.93
N LYS A 132 -24.74 26.11 21.10
CA LYS A 132 -24.01 26.13 19.83
C LYS A 132 -24.91 26.83 18.82
N ILE A 133 -24.79 28.15 18.69
CA ILE A 133 -25.24 28.81 17.45
C ILE A 133 -24.26 28.35 16.36
N SER A 134 -24.61 27.27 15.65
CA SER A 134 -23.98 26.95 14.37
C SER A 134 -24.61 27.85 13.32
N ASP A 135 -23.79 28.66 12.65
CA ASP A 135 -24.14 29.56 11.53
C ASP A 135 -24.63 28.83 10.25
N GLU A 136 -25.14 27.60 10.35
CA GLU A 136 -25.61 26.83 9.18
C GLU A 136 -27.13 26.87 9.02
N THR A 137 -27.55 27.74 8.09
CA THR A 137 -28.80 27.71 7.32
C THR A 137 -30.10 27.53 8.12
N ILE A 138 -30.61 28.62 8.67
CA ILE A 138 -32.02 28.72 9.10
C ILE A 138 -32.91 28.94 7.87
N ASP A 139 -33.68 27.92 7.51
CA ASP A 139 -34.83 28.04 6.61
C ASP A 139 -35.91 28.92 7.25
N GLN A 140 -36.34 29.96 6.52
CA GLN A 140 -37.16 31.07 7.04
C GLN A 140 -38.59 30.66 7.49
N LYS A 141 -38.98 29.40 7.32
CA LYS A 141 -40.30 28.89 7.69
C LYS A 141 -40.46 28.48 9.16
N SER A 142 -39.39 28.32 9.94
CA SER A 142 -39.52 27.98 11.39
C SER A 142 -39.62 29.20 12.32
N LEU A 143 -39.58 30.42 11.79
CA LEU A 143 -39.59 31.68 12.56
C LEU A 143 -40.91 32.02 13.26
N ALA A 144 -42.02 31.35 12.92
CA ALA A 144 -43.31 31.62 13.56
C ALA A 144 -43.57 30.77 14.82
N SER A 145 -42.97 29.59 14.95
CA SER A 145 -43.10 28.71 16.13
C SER A 145 -42.05 29.00 17.22
N LYS A 146 -40.91 29.61 16.86
CA LYS A 146 -39.79 29.89 17.77
C LYS A 146 -39.88 31.21 18.55
N LYS A 147 -40.91 32.03 18.33
CA LYS A 147 -41.03 33.34 19.01
C LYS A 147 -41.26 33.23 20.53
N ASN A 148 -41.78 32.09 21.02
CA ASN A 148 -41.88 31.80 22.44
C ASN A 148 -40.62 31.14 23.03
N GLU A 149 -39.82 30.43 22.22
CA GLU A 149 -38.53 29.83 22.64
C GLU A 149 -37.42 30.89 22.76
N GLN A 150 -37.46 31.95 21.95
CA GLN A 150 -36.53 33.09 22.06
C GLN A 150 -36.64 33.87 23.38
N ALA A 151 -37.73 33.73 24.14
CA ALA A 151 -37.88 34.35 25.46
C ALA A 151 -37.32 33.49 26.61
N LEU A 152 -36.86 32.26 26.32
CA LEU A 152 -36.26 31.32 27.27
C LEU A 152 -34.74 31.19 27.13
N LEU A 153 -34.15 31.80 26.11
CA LEU A 153 -32.70 31.92 25.93
C LEU A 153 -32.21 33.12 26.76
N ASP A 154 -31.08 32.98 27.45
CA ASP A 154 -30.40 34.00 28.28
C ASP A 154 -31.02 34.35 29.66
N LYS A 155 -31.57 33.38 30.40
CA LYS A 155 -31.82 33.60 31.84
C LYS A 155 -30.52 33.37 32.62
N PRO A 156 -30.03 34.33 33.44
CA PRO A 156 -28.89 34.08 34.31
C PRO A 156 -29.25 33.13 35.44
N LEU A 157 -28.30 32.32 35.92
CA LEU A 157 -28.51 31.49 37.11
C LEU A 157 -28.89 32.41 38.30
N PRO A 158 -29.84 32.00 39.16
CA PRO A 158 -30.23 32.81 40.33
C PRO A 158 -29.01 33.08 41.23
N GLU A 159 -28.81 34.32 41.67
CA GLU A 159 -27.62 34.69 42.47
C GLU A 159 -27.51 33.87 43.76
N ASN A 160 -28.64 33.60 44.41
CA ASN A 160 -28.72 32.74 45.60
C ASN A 160 -28.30 31.29 45.30
N PHE A 161 -28.66 30.78 44.12
CA PHE A 161 -28.25 29.45 43.67
C PHE A 161 -26.73 29.37 43.44
N ILE A 162 -26.16 30.39 42.79
CA ILE A 162 -24.70 30.49 42.58
C ILE A 162 -23.98 30.56 43.93
N ALA A 163 -24.43 31.41 44.84
CA ALA A 163 -23.82 31.56 46.17
C ALA A 163 -23.87 30.27 47.00
N HIS A 164 -24.94 29.49 46.86
CA HIS A 164 -25.13 28.27 47.65
C HIS A 164 -24.36 27.06 47.09
N PHE A 165 -24.22 26.95 45.77
CA PHE A 165 -23.72 25.74 45.12
C PHE A 165 -22.41 25.89 44.34
N SER A 166 -21.92 27.11 44.08
CA SER A 166 -20.64 27.26 43.39
C SER A 166 -19.45 26.94 44.30
N LEU A 167 -18.46 26.22 43.77
CA LEU A 167 -17.25 25.82 44.49
C LEU A 167 -16.41 27.03 44.96
N ASN A 168 -16.51 28.16 44.25
CA ASN A 168 -15.75 29.39 44.55
C ASN A 168 -16.37 30.26 45.64
N LYS A 169 -17.69 30.18 45.83
CA LYS A 169 -18.43 31.09 46.71
C LYS A 169 -19.08 30.39 47.89
N ARG A 170 -19.05 29.05 47.97
CA ARG A 170 -19.62 28.28 49.06
C ARG A 170 -18.98 28.68 50.40
N THR A 171 -19.79 29.24 51.28
CA THR A 171 -19.44 29.51 52.69
C THR A 171 -20.47 28.82 53.57
N THR A 172 -20.26 27.55 53.92
CA THR A 172 -21.06 26.90 54.96
C THR A 172 -20.46 27.18 56.34
N ALA A 173 -21.32 27.22 57.37
CA ALA A 173 -20.98 27.70 58.72
C ALA A 173 -19.93 26.86 59.47
N GLU A 174 -19.50 25.71 58.92
CA GLU A 174 -18.53 24.79 59.52
C GLU A 174 -17.29 24.50 58.63
N ASN A 175 -17.03 25.24 57.54
CA ASN A 175 -16.02 24.81 56.55
C ASN A 175 -15.22 25.92 55.82
N PRO A 176 -14.14 25.59 55.08
CA PRO A 176 -12.82 26.26 55.02
C PRO A 176 -12.77 27.44 54.02
N PRO A 177 -11.62 28.10 53.76
CA PRO A 177 -11.56 29.20 52.78
C PRO A 177 -12.02 28.78 51.37
N PRO A 178 -12.50 29.73 50.55
CA PRO A 178 -12.94 29.46 49.18
C PRO A 178 -11.88 28.69 48.38
N LEU A 179 -12.31 27.66 47.66
CA LEU A 179 -11.44 26.85 46.81
C LEU A 179 -10.71 27.75 45.82
N THR A 180 -9.37 27.71 45.84
CA THR A 180 -8.57 28.50 44.90
C THR A 180 -8.57 27.80 43.54
N LEU A 181 -9.47 28.22 42.64
CA LEU A 181 -9.53 27.72 41.26
C LEU A 181 -8.67 28.57 40.33
N THR A 182 -7.70 27.95 39.66
CA THR A 182 -6.80 28.65 38.71
C THR A 182 -6.67 27.90 37.38
N ASN A 183 -6.68 28.66 36.27
CA ASN A 183 -6.38 28.21 34.90
C ASN A 183 -7.35 27.19 34.24
N LEU A 184 -8.60 27.11 34.68
CA LEU A 184 -9.64 26.28 34.04
C LEU A 184 -10.37 27.05 32.91
N GLN A 185 -10.72 26.36 31.82
CA GLN A 185 -11.33 26.90 30.60
C GLN A 185 -12.80 27.34 30.79
N THR A 186 -13.27 28.27 29.95
CA THR A 186 -14.64 28.83 29.94
C THR A 186 -15.48 28.36 28.75
N PRO A 187 -16.39 27.38 28.95
CA PRO A 187 -17.59 27.26 28.14
C PRO A 187 -18.61 28.34 28.52
N SER A 188 -19.38 28.87 27.57
CA SER A 188 -20.47 29.83 27.80
C SER A 188 -21.82 29.14 27.76
N ASN A 189 -22.44 28.90 28.92
CA ASN A 189 -23.79 28.32 29.01
C ASN A 189 -24.83 29.44 28.96
N ASN A 190 -25.90 29.24 28.18
CA ASN A 190 -26.96 30.24 27.98
C ASN A 190 -28.30 29.82 28.61
N ASN A 191 -28.44 28.56 29.02
CA ASN A 191 -29.67 28.05 29.62
C ASN A 191 -29.39 26.96 30.67
N TYR A 192 -30.36 26.68 31.54
CA TYR A 192 -30.24 25.72 32.63
C TYR A 192 -31.58 25.07 33.01
N TYR A 193 -31.48 23.90 33.65
CA TYR A 193 -32.56 23.20 34.32
C TYR A 193 -32.15 22.96 35.77
N LEU A 194 -32.81 23.64 36.70
CA LEU A 194 -32.60 23.50 38.15
C LEU A 194 -33.73 22.68 38.76
N PRO A 195 -33.51 22.04 39.93
CA PRO A 195 -34.62 21.58 40.75
C PRO A 195 -35.57 22.73 41.07
N PHE A 196 -36.87 22.44 41.24
CA PHE A 196 -37.84 23.46 41.61
C PHE A 196 -37.40 24.22 42.88
N ALA A 197 -37.82 25.49 43.00
CA ALA A 197 -37.19 26.45 43.91
C ALA A 197 -37.15 26.00 45.38
N GLU A 198 -38.23 25.39 45.88
CA GLU A 198 -38.34 24.91 47.25
C GLU A 198 -37.38 23.75 47.54
N LEU A 199 -37.20 22.83 46.58
CA LEU A 199 -36.22 21.74 46.69
C LEU A 199 -34.78 22.27 46.62
N SER A 200 -34.51 23.17 45.68
CA SER A 200 -33.20 23.83 45.56
C SER A 200 -32.79 24.59 46.83
N ALA A 201 -33.74 25.06 47.63
CA ALA A 201 -33.48 25.82 48.85
C ALA A 201 -33.06 24.96 50.06
N VAL A 202 -33.43 23.67 50.05
CA VAL A 202 -33.17 22.74 51.17
C VAL A 202 -32.13 21.66 50.86
N THR A 203 -31.87 21.45 49.57
CA THR A 203 -30.93 20.43 49.09
C THR A 203 -29.52 20.71 49.56
N TYR A 204 -28.81 19.69 50.05
CA TYR A 204 -27.44 19.84 50.55
C TYR A 204 -26.43 20.24 49.44
N GLY A 205 -26.54 19.62 48.26
CA GLY A 205 -25.70 19.93 47.11
C GLY A 205 -26.37 19.60 45.77
N ILE A 206 -25.85 20.15 44.68
CA ILE A 206 -26.31 19.82 43.32
C ILE A 206 -25.22 19.12 42.54
N GLY A 207 -25.63 18.38 41.52
CA GLY A 207 -24.72 17.75 40.56
C GLY A 207 -25.09 18.08 39.13
N VAL A 208 -24.16 18.66 38.37
CA VAL A 208 -24.40 18.93 36.94
C VAL A 208 -24.33 17.62 36.14
N VAL A 209 -25.39 17.31 35.41
CA VAL A 209 -25.55 16.17 34.50
C VAL A 209 -25.47 16.69 33.06
N ASP A 210 -24.25 16.86 32.57
CA ASP A 210 -23.96 17.15 31.16
C ASP A 210 -22.82 16.25 30.69
N VAL A 211 -23.19 15.01 30.33
CA VAL A 211 -22.27 14.10 29.66
C VAL A 211 -22.49 14.24 28.16
N GLN A 212 -21.43 14.54 27.43
CA GLN A 212 -21.46 14.69 25.98
C GLN A 212 -20.77 13.48 25.35
N ALA A 213 -21.37 12.94 24.31
CA ALA A 213 -20.72 11.91 23.51
C ALA A 213 -19.55 12.50 22.70
N ASP A 214 -18.59 11.65 22.36
CA ASP A 214 -17.55 11.97 21.39
C ASP A 214 -18.16 12.12 19.98
N ASP A 215 -17.36 12.54 18.99
CA ASP A 215 -17.80 12.77 17.61
C ASP A 215 -18.47 11.56 16.94
N ASP A 216 -18.22 10.34 17.45
CA ASP A 216 -18.81 9.08 16.99
C ASP A 216 -20.01 8.62 17.84
N SER A 217 -20.58 9.50 18.67
CA SER A 217 -21.71 9.24 19.56
C SER A 217 -21.44 8.21 20.68
N VAL A 218 -20.18 7.93 20.99
CA VAL A 218 -19.79 7.07 22.12
C VAL A 218 -19.36 7.93 23.32
N TYR A 219 -19.82 7.58 24.51
CA TYR A 219 -19.52 8.30 25.75
C TYR A 219 -18.21 7.78 26.37
N ARG A 220 -17.06 8.35 25.98
CA ARG A 220 -15.75 8.00 26.57
C ARG A 220 -15.25 8.99 27.60
N HIS A 221 -15.73 10.23 27.52
CA HIS A 221 -15.22 11.35 28.28
C HIS A 221 -16.29 11.92 29.23
N GLY A 222 -15.85 12.35 30.41
CA GLY A 222 -16.69 13.01 31.41
C GLY A 222 -16.05 14.30 31.94
N ARG A 223 -16.86 15.24 32.41
CA ARG A 223 -16.38 16.46 33.07
C ARG A 223 -16.49 16.34 34.59
N LEU A 224 -15.46 16.79 35.29
CA LEU A 224 -15.49 16.93 36.76
C LEU A 224 -16.22 18.20 37.19
N PHE A 225 -16.04 19.26 36.42
CA PHE A 225 -16.57 20.59 36.72
C PHE A 225 -17.23 21.20 35.50
N HIS A 226 -18.28 21.97 35.76
CA HIS A 226 -18.98 22.76 34.78
C HIS A 226 -18.83 24.22 35.18
N LYS A 227 -18.27 25.02 34.28
CA LYS A 227 -18.10 26.45 34.53
C LYS A 227 -19.33 27.20 34.07
N TYR A 228 -19.71 28.20 34.85
CA TYR A 228 -20.73 29.19 34.51
C TYR A 228 -20.19 30.57 34.90
N HIS A 229 -19.90 31.43 33.92
CA HIS A 229 -19.16 32.67 34.11
C HIS A 229 -17.86 32.47 34.92
N ASP A 230 -17.73 33.06 36.11
CA ASP A 230 -16.55 32.96 36.98
C ASP A 230 -16.69 31.87 38.08
N ASP A 231 -17.79 31.13 38.06
CA ASP A 231 -18.15 30.11 39.05
C ASP A 231 -18.04 28.70 38.46
N TYR A 232 -17.79 27.72 39.33
CA TYR A 232 -17.64 26.31 38.94
C TYR A 232 -18.57 25.46 39.78
N PHE A 233 -19.21 24.49 39.12
CA PHE A 233 -20.17 23.58 39.71
C PHE A 233 -19.67 22.14 39.51
N PRO A 234 -19.74 21.29 40.55
CA PRO A 234 -19.34 19.90 40.42
C PRO A 234 -20.33 19.13 39.54
N SER A 235 -19.83 18.12 38.81
CA SER A 235 -20.70 17.15 38.16
C SER A 235 -21.39 16.24 39.19
N LEU A 236 -22.49 15.59 38.79
CA LEU A 236 -23.18 14.63 39.66
C LEU A 236 -22.25 13.51 40.16
N SER A 237 -21.27 13.11 39.34
CA SER A 237 -20.27 12.10 39.71
C SER A 237 -19.36 12.51 40.86
N THR A 238 -19.23 13.81 41.16
CA THR A 238 -18.17 14.32 42.03
C THR A 238 -18.66 15.15 43.21
N THR A 239 -19.90 15.66 43.14
CA THR A 239 -20.47 16.59 44.13
C THR A 239 -20.37 16.08 45.58
N ALA A 240 -20.83 14.85 45.85
CA ALA A 240 -20.75 14.27 47.18
C ALA A 240 -19.32 13.96 47.64
N ILE A 241 -18.41 13.65 46.71
CA ILE A 241 -17.00 13.38 47.05
C ILE A 241 -16.32 14.66 47.52
N PHE A 242 -16.58 15.79 46.85
CA PHE A 242 -16.03 17.09 47.24
C PHE A 242 -16.48 17.51 48.63
N ASP A 243 -17.76 17.30 48.94
CA ASP A 243 -18.35 17.70 50.20
C ASP A 243 -17.88 16.84 51.36
N ASN A 244 -17.59 15.54 51.14
CA ASN A 244 -17.08 14.67 52.20
C ASN A 244 -15.56 14.75 52.40
N LYS A 245 -14.77 14.95 51.33
CA LYS A 245 -13.29 14.93 51.41
C LYS A 245 -12.67 16.30 51.72
N HIS A 246 -13.43 17.39 51.65
CA HIS A 246 -13.00 18.75 51.97
C HIS A 246 -11.64 19.15 51.34
N TYR A 247 -11.56 19.05 50.01
CA TYR A 247 -10.36 19.46 49.29
C TYR A 247 -10.06 20.95 49.52
N GLN A 248 -8.78 21.32 49.64
CA GLN A 248 -8.37 22.69 49.93
C GLN A 248 -8.04 23.49 48.67
N SER A 249 -7.63 22.81 47.60
CA SER A 249 -7.18 23.43 46.37
C SER A 249 -7.48 22.58 45.14
N ILE A 250 -7.90 23.24 44.05
CA ILE A 250 -8.12 22.61 42.76
C ILE A 250 -7.34 23.41 41.72
N THR A 251 -6.23 22.83 41.25
CA THR A 251 -5.30 23.53 40.35
C THR A 251 -5.14 22.75 39.07
N ARG A 252 -5.27 23.43 37.92
CA ARG A 252 -4.92 22.85 36.63
C ARG A 252 -3.44 23.09 36.34
N LYS A 253 -2.71 22.01 36.03
CA LYS A 253 -1.31 22.06 35.60
C LYS A 253 -1.04 21.03 34.51
N ASN A 254 -0.61 21.51 33.34
CA ASN A 254 -0.39 20.69 32.15
C ASN A 254 -1.67 19.92 31.76
N LYS A 255 -1.57 18.60 31.57
CA LYS A 255 -2.68 17.68 31.26
C LYS A 255 -3.32 17.05 32.50
N HIS A 256 -3.26 17.73 33.65
CA HIS A 256 -3.81 17.21 34.90
C HIS A 256 -4.56 18.29 35.68
N ILE A 257 -5.64 17.89 36.35
CA ILE A 257 -6.27 18.64 37.44
C ILE A 257 -5.81 18.02 38.75
N TYR A 258 -5.29 18.84 39.65
CA TYR A 258 -4.88 18.43 40.98
C TYR A 258 -5.99 18.78 41.97
N LEU A 259 -6.54 17.77 42.64
CA LEU A 259 -7.39 17.94 43.82
C LEU A 259 -6.50 17.69 45.04
N ASP A 260 -5.95 18.76 45.61
CA ASP A 260 -4.82 18.70 46.55
C ASP A 260 -3.65 17.85 46.01
N ASN A 261 -3.50 16.61 46.49
CA ASN A 261 -2.45 15.67 46.06
C ASN A 261 -2.91 14.68 44.98
N LEU A 262 -4.22 14.57 44.70
CA LEU A 262 -4.76 13.65 43.71
C LEU A 262 -4.62 14.26 42.31
N ALA A 263 -3.86 13.61 41.43
CA ALA A 263 -3.64 14.05 40.06
C ALA A 263 -4.59 13.33 39.10
N ILE A 264 -5.54 14.08 38.52
CA ILE A 264 -6.53 13.54 37.58
C ILE A 264 -6.12 13.92 36.15
N PRO A 265 -5.90 12.94 35.25
CA PRO A 265 -5.54 13.22 33.87
C PRO A 265 -6.73 13.83 33.10
N ILE A 266 -6.43 14.85 32.29
CA ILE A 266 -7.41 15.54 31.45
C ILE A 266 -6.91 15.72 30.02
N ASP A 267 -7.86 15.84 29.10
CA ASP A 267 -7.62 16.23 27.72
C ASP A 267 -7.47 17.78 27.56
N SER A 268 -7.46 18.26 26.31
CA SER A 268 -7.39 19.69 25.99
C SER A 268 -8.64 20.49 26.35
N GLU A 269 -9.79 19.84 26.52
CA GLU A 269 -11.10 20.42 26.85
C GLU A 269 -11.49 20.21 28.33
N GLU A 270 -10.54 19.75 29.15
CA GLU A 270 -10.70 19.46 30.57
C GLU A 270 -11.65 18.30 30.87
N LYS A 271 -11.80 17.38 29.92
CA LYS A 271 -12.52 16.13 30.09
C LYS A 271 -11.57 15.02 30.54
N VAL A 272 -12.11 14.09 31.32
CA VAL A 272 -11.43 12.91 31.85
C VAL A 272 -11.92 11.69 31.08
N LEU A 273 -11.01 10.79 30.71
CA LEU A 273 -11.38 9.48 30.18
C LEU A 273 -12.03 8.65 31.29
N ILE A 274 -13.25 8.17 31.03
CA ILE A 274 -14.00 7.36 31.97
C ILE A 274 -13.50 5.92 31.88
N ASN A 275 -13.02 5.40 33.00
CA ASN A 275 -12.64 4.01 33.13
C ASN A 275 -13.85 3.24 33.69
N TYR A 276 -14.72 2.79 32.78
CA TYR A 276 -15.84 1.90 33.04
C TYR A 276 -15.43 0.55 33.64
N TYR A 277 -16.40 -0.06 34.31
CA TYR A 277 -16.30 -1.38 34.96
C TYR A 277 -17.36 -2.31 34.36
N GLY A 278 -17.14 -3.62 34.42
CA GLY A 278 -18.14 -4.59 33.99
C GLY A 278 -19.07 -5.06 35.09
N ASN A 279 -18.65 -4.94 36.35
CA ASN A 279 -19.47 -5.31 37.51
C ASN A 279 -19.74 -4.09 38.40
N TYR A 280 -21.03 -3.81 38.63
CA TYR A 280 -21.51 -2.76 39.52
C TYR A 280 -22.31 -3.35 40.67
N THR A 281 -22.17 -2.79 41.86
CA THR A 281 -23.04 -3.11 42.99
C THR A 281 -24.37 -2.39 42.82
N THR A 282 -25.41 -3.14 42.44
CA THR A 282 -26.72 -2.57 42.08
C THR A 282 -27.85 -3.11 42.95
N PHE A 283 -28.80 -2.25 43.31
CA PHE A 283 -30.06 -2.66 43.92
C PHE A 283 -31.26 -2.15 43.10
N SER A 284 -32.34 -2.92 43.08
CA SER A 284 -33.61 -2.50 42.47
C SER A 284 -34.34 -1.53 43.40
N PHE A 285 -34.82 -0.40 42.88
CA PHE A 285 -35.52 0.63 43.65
C PHE A 285 -36.71 0.04 44.44
N SER A 286 -37.51 -0.83 43.80
CA SER A 286 -38.66 -1.46 44.46
C SER A 286 -38.27 -2.38 45.61
N SER A 287 -37.09 -3.00 45.57
CA SER A 287 -36.62 -3.86 46.66
C SER A 287 -36.31 -3.07 47.93
N LEU A 288 -35.83 -1.83 47.79
CA LEU A 288 -35.61 -0.93 48.93
C LEU A 288 -36.94 -0.43 49.49
N ILE A 289 -37.87 -0.02 48.63
CA ILE A 289 -39.21 0.41 49.08
C ILE A 289 -39.96 -0.73 49.76
N ALA A 290 -39.90 -1.96 49.23
CA ALA A 290 -40.50 -3.12 49.88
C ALA A 290 -39.85 -3.40 51.25
N SER A 291 -38.53 -3.24 51.37
CA SER A 291 -37.82 -3.37 52.65
C SER A 291 -38.28 -2.30 53.64
N TRP A 292 -38.47 -1.06 53.19
CA TRP A 292 -39.02 0.01 54.00
C TRP A 292 -40.44 -0.29 54.51
N GLN A 293 -41.33 -0.76 53.63
CA GLN A 293 -42.68 -1.17 54.00
C GLN A 293 -42.67 -2.28 55.05
N MET A 294 -41.82 -3.30 54.88
CA MET A 294 -41.68 -4.39 55.85
C MET A 294 -41.22 -3.89 57.22
N ILE A 295 -40.33 -2.90 57.28
CA ILE A 295 -39.90 -2.27 58.55
C ILE A 295 -41.07 -1.53 59.19
N GLN A 296 -41.83 -0.75 58.41
CA GLN A 296 -43.00 -0.01 58.89
C GLN A 296 -44.11 -0.94 59.40
N ASP A 297 -44.29 -2.10 58.76
CA ASP A 297 -45.22 -3.15 59.16
C ASP A 297 -44.73 -3.98 60.37
N GLY A 298 -43.56 -3.65 60.93
CA GLY A 298 -42.99 -4.32 62.11
C GLY A 298 -42.34 -5.67 61.81
N GLN A 299 -41.90 -5.91 60.57
CA GLN A 299 -41.22 -7.13 60.12
C GLN A 299 -39.77 -6.90 59.64
N PRO A 300 -38.88 -6.31 60.47
CA PRO A 300 -37.52 -5.95 60.06
C PRO A 300 -36.61 -7.17 59.78
N GLU A 301 -36.96 -8.37 60.25
CA GLU A 301 -36.16 -9.59 60.03
C GLU A 301 -36.29 -10.15 58.60
N ASN A 302 -37.30 -9.72 57.83
CA ASN A 302 -37.63 -10.27 56.50
C ASN A 302 -37.32 -9.30 55.34
N ILE A 303 -36.61 -8.21 55.59
CA ILE A 303 -36.29 -7.21 54.57
C ILE A 303 -35.52 -7.82 53.39
N LEU A 304 -35.74 -7.28 52.19
CA LEU A 304 -35.10 -7.76 50.96
C LEU A 304 -33.69 -7.23 50.79
N VAL A 305 -33.44 -6.01 51.29
CA VAL A 305 -32.14 -5.33 51.26
C VAL A 305 -31.81 -4.89 52.67
N ASP A 306 -30.67 -5.35 53.19
CA ASP A 306 -30.16 -4.89 54.48
C ASP A 306 -29.59 -3.46 54.32
N TRP A 307 -30.11 -2.50 55.10
CA TRP A 307 -29.62 -1.12 55.07
C TRP A 307 -28.13 -1.03 55.47
N ALA A 308 -27.59 -2.03 56.18
CA ALA A 308 -26.16 -2.11 56.50
C ALA A 308 -25.26 -2.19 55.25
N GLU A 309 -25.75 -2.74 54.13
CA GLU A 309 -25.00 -2.79 52.86
C GLU A 309 -24.82 -1.39 52.23
N LEU A 310 -25.67 -0.44 52.61
CA LEU A 310 -25.71 0.94 52.09
C LEU A 310 -24.94 1.93 52.98
N LYS A 311 -24.41 1.46 54.10
CA LYS A 311 -23.68 2.29 55.08
C LYS A 311 -22.36 2.80 54.52
N ASP A 312 -22.08 4.09 54.77
CA ASP A 312 -20.85 4.77 54.34
C ASP A 312 -20.62 4.72 52.81
N LYS A 313 -21.68 4.55 52.01
CA LYS A 313 -21.62 4.46 50.55
C LYS A 313 -21.98 5.78 49.86
N TYR A 314 -21.44 5.96 48.66
CA TYR A 314 -21.90 6.94 47.67
C TYR A 314 -22.96 6.26 46.80
N ILE A 315 -24.20 6.69 46.92
CA ILE A 315 -25.36 6.05 46.31
C ILE A 315 -25.83 6.89 45.12
N PHE A 316 -25.88 6.29 43.94
CA PHE A 316 -26.45 6.91 42.74
C PHE A 316 -27.83 6.30 42.46
N VAL A 317 -28.86 7.13 42.30
CA VAL A 317 -30.22 6.69 41.99
C VAL A 317 -30.57 7.13 40.57
N GLY A 318 -30.88 6.18 39.69
CA GLY A 318 -31.15 6.50 38.29
C GLY A 318 -31.97 5.44 37.55
N GLY A 319 -32.45 5.78 36.35
CA GLY A 319 -33.27 4.91 35.52
C GLY A 319 -32.46 3.92 34.71
N SER A 320 -32.88 2.64 34.68
CA SER A 320 -32.34 1.62 33.77
C SER A 320 -33.38 0.94 32.89
N ALA A 321 -34.67 1.11 33.19
CA ALA A 321 -35.75 0.61 32.35
C ALA A 321 -35.72 1.24 30.95
N ALA A 322 -35.98 0.45 29.91
CA ALA A 322 -35.84 0.90 28.51
C ALA A 322 -36.80 2.06 28.20
N GLY A 323 -37.98 2.07 28.82
CA GLY A 323 -38.97 3.12 28.68
C GLY A 323 -38.55 4.49 29.24
N LEU A 324 -37.53 4.54 30.10
CA LEU A 324 -37.02 5.79 30.69
C LEU A 324 -36.06 6.55 29.76
N SER A 325 -35.67 5.92 28.63
CA SER A 325 -34.89 6.54 27.55
C SER A 325 -33.53 7.14 27.96
N ASP A 326 -32.88 6.61 29.01
CA ASP A 326 -31.57 7.06 29.49
C ASP A 326 -30.42 6.07 29.19
N LEU A 327 -30.56 5.25 28.16
CA LEU A 327 -29.50 4.36 27.69
C LEU A 327 -28.46 5.16 26.89
N LYS A 328 -27.17 4.92 27.15
CA LYS A 328 -26.03 5.60 26.52
C LYS A 328 -25.13 4.58 25.84
N ASN A 329 -24.66 4.92 24.66
CA ASN A 329 -23.67 4.13 23.94
C ASN A 329 -22.28 4.31 24.57
N THR A 330 -21.78 3.28 25.25
CA THR A 330 -20.48 3.34 25.93
C THR A 330 -19.50 2.29 25.37
N PRO A 331 -18.19 2.47 25.59
CA PRO A 331 -17.18 1.47 25.24
C PRO A 331 -17.38 0.10 25.89
N MET A 332 -18.11 0.05 27.02
CA MET A 332 -18.33 -1.17 27.79
C MET A 332 -19.60 -1.90 27.34
N ASP A 333 -20.69 -1.15 27.20
CA ASP A 333 -22.00 -1.64 26.76
C ASP A 333 -22.70 -0.54 25.92
N PRO A 334 -23.17 -0.83 24.69
CA PRO A 334 -23.92 0.12 23.85
C PRO A 334 -25.25 0.60 24.44
N GLU A 335 -25.81 -0.12 25.42
CA GLU A 335 -27.09 0.19 26.07
C GLU A 335 -26.90 0.44 27.58
N LEU A 336 -25.77 1.01 28.00
CA LEU A 336 -25.50 1.26 29.41
C LEU A 336 -26.39 2.39 29.96
N PRO A 337 -27.13 2.21 31.07
CA PRO A 337 -27.84 3.29 31.74
C PRO A 337 -26.93 4.47 32.13
N GLY A 338 -27.39 5.71 31.93
CA GLY A 338 -26.61 6.94 32.13
C GLY A 338 -26.03 7.08 33.54
N VAL A 339 -26.76 6.62 34.56
CA VAL A 339 -26.32 6.62 35.95
C VAL A 339 -24.98 5.90 36.18
N PHE A 340 -24.64 4.88 35.37
CA PHE A 340 -23.37 4.17 35.48
C PHE A 340 -22.17 4.99 35.00
N ILE A 341 -22.38 5.99 34.14
CA ILE A 341 -21.35 6.95 33.77
C ILE A 341 -20.93 7.74 35.02
N HIS A 342 -21.92 8.18 35.81
CA HIS A 342 -21.67 8.91 37.04
C HIS A 342 -20.97 8.05 38.09
N ALA A 343 -21.47 6.84 38.32
CA ALA A 343 -20.86 5.87 39.22
C ALA A 343 -19.42 5.52 38.83
N SER A 344 -19.16 5.28 37.54
CA SER A 344 -17.82 4.95 37.03
C SER A 344 -16.82 6.08 37.30
N LEU A 345 -17.19 7.32 36.96
CA LEU A 345 -16.32 8.47 37.15
C LEU A 345 -16.07 8.74 38.65
N ALA A 346 -17.08 8.56 39.50
CA ALA A 346 -16.94 8.64 40.95
C ALA A 346 -15.93 7.59 41.46
N SER A 347 -16.07 6.34 41.02
CA SER A 347 -15.16 5.25 41.37
C SER A 347 -13.72 5.49 40.88
N ASN A 348 -13.53 6.08 39.69
CA ASN A 348 -12.19 6.43 39.20
C ASN A 348 -11.50 7.42 40.16
N ILE A 349 -12.24 8.36 40.73
CA ILE A 349 -11.72 9.33 41.73
C ILE A 349 -11.46 8.66 43.07
N LEU A 350 -12.38 7.83 43.56
CA LEU A 350 -12.26 7.18 44.86
C LEU A 350 -11.07 6.21 44.91
N ASN A 351 -10.84 5.46 43.85
CA ASN A 351 -9.77 4.45 43.76
C ASN A 351 -8.48 4.96 43.09
N ASN A 352 -8.44 6.22 42.64
CA ASN A 352 -7.35 6.76 41.80
C ASN A 352 -7.07 5.89 40.56
N ASP A 353 -8.13 5.44 39.90
CA ASP A 353 -8.13 4.47 38.80
C ASP A 353 -8.47 5.13 37.47
N PHE A 354 -7.62 6.07 37.05
CA PHE A 354 -7.83 6.87 35.84
C PHE A 354 -7.06 6.34 34.63
N LEU A 355 -7.69 6.40 33.45
CA LEU A 355 -7.01 6.19 32.19
C LEU A 355 -6.22 7.44 31.79
N THR A 356 -4.94 7.25 31.48
CA THR A 356 -4.01 8.32 31.11
C THR A 356 -3.66 8.23 29.63
N PRO A 357 -4.02 9.20 28.78
CA PRO A 357 -3.59 9.20 27.40
C PRO A 357 -2.09 9.48 27.31
N ALA A 358 -1.38 8.65 26.53
CA ALA A 358 0.03 8.84 26.26
C ALA A 358 0.30 10.18 25.55
N ASP A 359 1.54 10.65 25.64
CA ASP A 359 1.95 11.85 24.91
C ASP A 359 1.91 11.59 23.40
N SER A 360 1.20 12.42 22.65
CA SER A 360 1.07 12.34 21.19
C SER A 360 2.42 12.32 20.46
N ARG A 361 3.48 12.85 21.09
CA ARG A 361 4.86 12.74 20.56
C ARG A 361 5.32 11.28 20.40
N LEU A 362 4.89 10.37 21.29
CA LEU A 362 5.19 8.94 21.19
C LEU A 362 4.51 8.33 19.97
N THR A 363 3.24 8.67 19.71
CA THR A 363 2.50 8.23 18.52
C THR A 363 3.22 8.66 17.23
N TYR A 364 3.60 9.94 17.12
CA TYR A 364 4.33 10.43 15.94
C TYR A 364 5.73 9.83 15.80
N ALA A 365 6.43 9.58 16.91
CA ALA A 365 7.72 8.90 16.89
C ALA A 365 7.58 7.44 16.42
N ALA A 366 6.55 6.73 16.87
CA ALA A 366 6.26 5.37 16.43
C ALA A 366 5.93 5.31 14.92
N ILE A 367 5.09 6.23 14.43
CA ILE A 367 4.79 6.35 12.99
C ILE A 367 6.07 6.56 12.17
N PHE A 368 6.92 7.50 12.59
CA PHE A 368 8.18 7.79 11.91
C PHE A 368 9.12 6.56 11.90
N LEU A 369 9.29 5.91 13.06
CA LEU A 369 10.16 4.74 13.19
C LEU A 369 9.66 3.57 12.37
N PHE A 370 8.36 3.27 12.37
CA PHE A 370 7.81 2.20 11.55
C PHE A 370 7.92 2.50 10.06
N ALA A 371 7.64 3.73 9.63
CA ALA A 371 7.82 4.12 8.24
C ALA A 371 9.29 3.96 7.81
N LEU A 372 10.23 4.45 8.60
CA LEU A 372 11.65 4.39 8.30
C LEU A 372 12.19 2.95 8.30
N LEU A 373 11.97 2.21 9.38
CA LEU A 373 12.53 0.86 9.55
C LEU A 373 11.94 -0.14 8.55
N THR A 374 10.63 -0.04 8.27
CA THR A 374 9.98 -0.89 7.26
C THR A 374 10.54 -0.60 5.87
N THR A 375 10.67 0.68 5.48
CA THR A 375 11.27 1.04 4.19
C THR A 375 12.73 0.59 4.08
N LEU A 376 13.54 0.75 5.13
CA LEU A 376 14.92 0.26 5.13
C LEU A 376 14.98 -1.26 5.02
N CYS A 377 14.13 -1.98 5.76
CA CYS A 377 14.03 -3.43 5.72
C CYS A 377 13.72 -3.92 4.30
N VAL A 378 12.70 -3.36 3.65
CA VAL A 378 12.28 -3.77 2.30
C VAL A 378 13.35 -3.45 1.25
N LEU A 379 13.98 -2.27 1.31
CA LEU A 379 14.92 -1.84 0.26
C LEU A 379 16.31 -2.45 0.37
N PHE A 380 16.80 -2.76 1.58
CA PHE A 380 18.18 -3.23 1.77
C PHE A 380 18.32 -4.73 2.01
N ILE A 381 17.28 -5.41 2.51
CA ILE A 381 17.35 -6.84 2.82
C ILE A 381 16.89 -7.64 1.61
N LYS A 382 17.78 -8.45 1.01
CA LYS A 382 17.47 -9.26 -0.19
C LYS A 382 16.58 -10.48 0.08
N ARG A 383 16.46 -10.91 1.34
CA ARG A 383 15.68 -12.10 1.71
C ARG A 383 14.21 -11.72 1.90
N VAL A 384 13.36 -12.12 0.95
CA VAL A 384 11.91 -11.84 0.93
C VAL A 384 11.23 -12.26 2.23
N PHE A 385 11.61 -13.40 2.82
CA PHE A 385 11.07 -13.86 4.11
C PHE A 385 11.26 -12.82 5.24
N ILE A 386 12.43 -12.19 5.31
CA ILE A 386 12.74 -11.19 6.35
C ILE A 386 11.97 -9.89 6.09
N GLN A 387 11.85 -9.49 4.81
CA GLN A 387 11.08 -8.30 4.42
C GLN A 387 9.60 -8.37 4.86
N ASN A 388 9.05 -9.57 5.07
CA ASN A 388 7.68 -9.79 5.52
C ASN A 388 7.58 -9.97 7.03
N ILE A 389 8.43 -10.82 7.62
CA ILE A 389 8.30 -11.17 9.05
C ILE A 389 8.70 -10.03 9.97
N VAL A 390 9.71 -9.24 9.62
CA VAL A 390 10.16 -8.16 10.52
C VAL A 390 9.05 -7.11 10.71
N PRO A 391 8.43 -6.55 9.66
CA PRO A 391 7.32 -5.62 9.84
C PRO A 391 6.12 -6.24 10.56
N ILE A 392 5.70 -7.45 10.18
CA ILE A 392 4.56 -8.14 10.82
C ILE A 392 4.84 -8.37 12.31
N GLY A 393 6.01 -8.91 12.63
CA GLY A 393 6.43 -9.17 14.00
C GLY A 393 6.50 -7.90 14.84
N SER A 394 7.04 -6.79 14.30
CA SER A 394 7.05 -5.51 15.01
C SER A 394 5.64 -4.95 15.24
N GLY A 395 4.73 -5.14 14.29
CA GLY A 395 3.34 -4.73 14.44
C GLY A 395 2.63 -5.51 15.55
N VAL A 396 2.78 -6.84 15.57
CA VAL A 396 2.22 -7.70 16.62
C VAL A 396 2.79 -7.34 18.00
N LEU A 397 4.10 -7.14 18.10
CA LEU A 397 4.75 -6.74 19.36
C LEU A 397 4.25 -5.38 19.85
N PHE A 398 4.05 -4.42 18.96
CA PHE A 398 3.53 -3.10 19.31
C PHE A 398 2.07 -3.14 19.75
N ALA A 399 1.23 -3.93 19.06
CA ALA A 399 -0.17 -4.14 19.46
C ALA A 399 -0.25 -4.78 20.85
N TYR A 400 0.55 -5.82 21.10
CA TYR A 400 0.65 -6.46 22.42
C TYR A 400 1.13 -5.48 23.49
N PHE A 401 2.15 -4.68 23.19
CA PHE A 401 2.64 -3.64 24.10
C PHE A 401 1.55 -2.61 24.44
N GLY A 402 0.82 -2.10 23.45
CA GLY A 402 -0.27 -1.15 23.72
C GLY A 402 -1.45 -1.77 24.47
N TYR A 403 -1.74 -3.05 24.27
CA TYR A 403 -2.72 -3.80 25.07
C TYR A 403 -2.27 -3.91 26.53
N TYR A 404 -1.02 -4.34 26.76
CA TYR A 404 -0.43 -4.43 28.10
C TYR A 404 -0.38 -3.07 28.83
N GLN A 405 -0.06 -1.99 28.10
CA GLN A 405 -0.06 -0.65 28.69
C GLN A 405 -1.47 -0.18 29.05
N PHE A 406 -2.49 -0.57 28.28
CA PHE A 406 -3.89 -0.26 28.59
C PHE A 406 -4.35 -0.95 29.89
N GLU A 407 -3.91 -2.18 30.14
CA GLU A 407 -4.11 -2.87 31.43
C GLU A 407 -3.54 -2.05 32.60
N ASN A 408 -2.39 -1.41 32.38
CA ASN A 408 -1.73 -0.52 33.34
C ASN A 408 -2.23 0.95 33.29
N ASN A 409 -3.46 1.16 32.83
CA ASN A 409 -4.13 2.46 32.75
C ASN A 409 -3.44 3.53 31.86
N LEU A 410 -2.54 3.12 30.95
CA LEU A 410 -1.92 4.00 29.96
C LEU A 410 -2.48 3.72 28.56
N VAL A 411 -3.14 4.70 27.97
CA VAL A 411 -3.75 4.59 26.64
C VAL A 411 -2.74 5.00 25.58
N ILE A 412 -2.30 4.04 24.77
CA ILE A 412 -1.42 4.25 23.61
C ILE A 412 -2.21 4.06 22.33
N ASP A 413 -2.06 4.99 21.38
CA ASP A 413 -2.65 4.88 20.06
C ASP A 413 -2.03 3.71 19.28
N LEU A 414 -2.86 2.80 18.79
CA LEU A 414 -2.42 1.61 18.06
C LEU A 414 -2.58 1.78 16.55
N VAL A 415 -3.68 2.38 16.12
CA VAL A 415 -4.13 2.34 14.74
C VAL A 415 -3.22 3.13 13.81
N ALA A 416 -2.87 4.37 14.15
CA ALA A 416 -2.03 5.20 13.28
C ALA A 416 -0.60 4.63 13.11
N PRO A 417 0.10 4.21 14.19
CA PRO A 417 1.39 3.52 14.04
C PRO A 417 1.31 2.21 13.24
N LEU A 418 0.34 1.33 13.51
CA LEU A 418 0.21 0.06 12.77
C LEU A 418 -0.16 0.28 11.30
N SER A 419 -1.02 1.26 11.01
CA SER A 419 -1.37 1.65 9.65
C SER A 419 -0.18 2.23 8.89
N SER A 420 0.70 2.98 9.58
CA SER A 420 1.93 3.50 8.98
C SER A 420 2.88 2.39 8.54
N LEU A 421 2.94 1.30 9.30
CA LEU A 421 3.74 0.12 9.00
C LEU A 421 3.21 -0.57 7.73
N ALA A 422 1.91 -0.81 7.66
CA ALA A 422 1.26 -1.38 6.48
C ALA A 422 1.45 -0.49 5.23
N ALA A 423 1.23 0.81 5.37
CA ALA A 423 1.41 1.77 4.27
C ALA A 423 2.87 1.83 3.79
N ALA A 424 3.83 1.89 4.71
CA ALA A 424 5.25 1.87 4.37
C ALA A 424 5.66 0.56 3.67
N TRP A 425 5.10 -0.58 4.10
CA TRP A 425 5.31 -1.87 3.46
C TRP A 425 4.80 -1.89 2.02
N ILE A 426 3.52 -1.52 1.79
CA ILE A 426 2.91 -1.45 0.45
C ILE A 426 3.68 -0.50 -0.46
N LEU A 427 3.96 0.72 0.02
CA LEU A 427 4.65 1.74 -0.78
C LEU A 427 6.09 1.30 -1.13
N SER A 428 6.79 0.66 -0.19
CA SER A 428 8.16 0.18 -0.42
C SER A 428 8.19 -0.97 -1.43
N PHE A 429 7.34 -1.98 -1.29
CA PHE A 429 7.23 -3.08 -2.27
C PHE A 429 6.80 -2.58 -3.65
N THR A 430 5.83 -1.67 -3.71
CA THR A 430 5.41 -1.05 -4.97
C THR A 430 6.57 -0.31 -5.63
N SER A 431 7.34 0.46 -4.84
CA SER A 431 8.50 1.19 -5.36
C SER A 431 9.60 0.24 -5.87
N MET A 432 9.85 -0.86 -5.15
CA MET A 432 10.81 -1.89 -5.54
C MET A 432 10.40 -2.55 -6.87
N ALA A 433 9.14 -2.96 -7.00
CA ALA A 433 8.61 -3.57 -8.21
C ALA A 433 8.67 -2.61 -9.42
N LEU A 434 8.36 -1.33 -9.21
CA LEU A 434 8.45 -0.30 -10.25
C LEU A 434 9.90 -0.04 -10.67
N MET A 435 10.85 -0.04 -9.72
CA MET A 435 12.28 0.12 -10.01
C MET A 435 12.81 -1.07 -10.81
N GLU A 436 12.54 -2.29 -10.36
CA GLU A 436 12.97 -3.51 -11.05
C GLU A 436 12.37 -3.62 -12.46
N GLY A 437 11.09 -3.25 -12.62
CA GLY A 437 10.42 -3.21 -13.93
C GLY A 437 11.04 -2.19 -14.89
N ARG A 438 11.50 -1.03 -14.40
CA ARG A 438 12.18 -0.02 -15.22
C ARG A 438 13.54 -0.51 -15.71
N GLU A 439 14.30 -1.20 -14.86
CA GLU A 439 15.61 -1.75 -15.23
C GLU A 439 15.48 -2.83 -16.31
N LYS A 440 14.55 -3.78 -16.14
CA LYS A 440 14.26 -4.83 -17.14
C LYS A 440 13.86 -4.23 -18.50
N ARG A 441 13.02 -3.19 -18.51
CA ARG A 441 12.61 -2.50 -19.75
C ARG A 441 13.76 -1.74 -20.41
N LYS A 442 14.60 -1.06 -19.62
CA LYS A 442 15.76 -0.34 -20.14
C LYS A 442 16.75 -1.30 -20.80
N PHE A 443 16.97 -2.46 -20.17
CA PHE A 443 17.80 -3.53 -20.71
C PHE A 443 17.24 -4.08 -22.03
N LYS A 444 15.97 -4.51 -22.06
CA LYS A 444 15.32 -5.00 -23.30
C LYS A 444 15.38 -3.99 -24.44
N ARG A 445 15.20 -2.69 -24.16
CA ARG A 445 15.27 -1.64 -25.18
C ARG A 445 16.69 -1.46 -25.73
N MET A 446 17.70 -1.52 -24.88
CA MET A 446 19.10 -1.37 -25.30
C MET A 446 19.54 -2.55 -26.17
N MET A 447 19.22 -3.77 -25.73
CA MET A 447 19.62 -4.99 -26.44
C MET A 447 18.75 -5.24 -27.69
N GLY A 448 17.51 -4.72 -27.71
CA GLY A 448 16.59 -4.66 -28.86
C GLY A 448 17.19 -4.17 -30.17
N GLN A 449 18.26 -3.38 -30.09
CA GLN A 449 18.92 -2.78 -31.24
C GLN A 449 20.00 -3.68 -31.85
N TYR A 450 20.40 -4.75 -31.16
CA TYR A 450 21.55 -5.58 -31.54
C TYR A 450 21.21 -7.06 -31.72
N LEU A 451 20.07 -7.53 -31.19
CA LEU A 451 19.73 -8.94 -31.12
C LEU A 451 18.31 -9.20 -31.63
N SER A 452 18.07 -10.37 -32.19
CA SER A 452 16.73 -10.77 -32.63
C SER A 452 15.79 -10.89 -31.41
N PRO A 453 14.46 -10.72 -31.59
CA PRO A 453 13.49 -10.82 -30.50
C PRO A 453 13.57 -12.14 -29.72
N ALA A 454 13.84 -13.25 -30.40
CA ALA A 454 13.99 -14.58 -29.80
C ALA A 454 15.26 -14.70 -28.92
N VAL A 455 16.35 -14.06 -29.34
CA VAL A 455 17.59 -14.01 -28.55
C VAL A 455 17.42 -13.11 -27.32
N LEU A 456 16.68 -12.01 -27.46
CA LEU A 456 16.41 -11.07 -26.36
C LEU A 456 15.54 -11.62 -25.25
N THR A 457 14.50 -12.39 -25.59
CA THR A 457 13.67 -13.04 -24.57
C THR A 457 14.49 -14.04 -23.78
N THR A 458 15.31 -14.83 -24.47
CA THR A 458 16.15 -15.87 -23.85
C THR A 458 17.24 -15.26 -22.96
N LEU A 459 17.86 -14.15 -23.36
CA LEU A 459 18.87 -13.45 -22.55
C LEU A 459 18.27 -12.66 -21.39
N ALA A 460 17.07 -12.12 -21.52
CA ALA A 460 16.39 -11.44 -20.42
C ALA A 460 16.05 -12.39 -19.28
N ASP A 461 15.84 -13.67 -19.59
CA ASP A 461 15.52 -14.71 -18.63
C ASP A 461 16.78 -15.36 -18.01
N ASN A 462 17.92 -15.37 -18.72
CA ASN A 462 19.19 -15.97 -18.27
C ASN A 462 20.38 -14.97 -18.28
N GLN A 463 20.40 -14.03 -17.32
CA GLN A 463 21.44 -12.99 -17.24
C GLN A 463 22.87 -13.51 -17.01
N GLU A 464 23.04 -14.69 -16.38
CA GLU A 464 24.36 -15.25 -16.06
C GLU A 464 25.15 -15.72 -17.28
N ASP A 465 24.46 -16.18 -18.34
CA ASP A 465 25.14 -16.67 -19.55
C ASP A 465 25.71 -15.52 -20.40
N PHE A 466 25.12 -14.32 -20.31
CA PHE A 466 25.66 -13.12 -20.94
C PHE A 466 26.91 -12.59 -20.22
N ALA A 467 26.98 -12.71 -18.88
CA ALA A 467 28.15 -12.30 -18.11
C ALA A 467 29.41 -13.11 -18.48
N LYS A 468 29.25 -14.36 -18.95
CA LYS A 468 30.36 -15.15 -19.51
C LYS A 468 30.83 -14.63 -20.87
N ALA A 469 29.94 -14.03 -21.67
CA ALA A 469 30.26 -13.45 -22.97
C ALA A 469 31.00 -12.09 -22.88
N GLU A 470 31.01 -11.43 -21.72
CA GLU A 470 31.87 -10.26 -21.48
C GLU A 470 33.37 -10.62 -21.48
N VAL A 471 33.71 -11.89 -21.23
CA VAL A 471 35.09 -12.38 -21.17
C VAL A 471 35.44 -13.09 -22.47
N GLY A 472 36.00 -12.36 -23.44
CA GLY A 472 36.68 -12.83 -24.67
C GLY A 472 36.61 -14.33 -24.96
N SER A 473 35.43 -14.86 -25.28
CA SER A 473 35.19 -16.30 -25.41
C SER A 473 35.47 -16.73 -26.85
N LYS A 474 36.15 -17.87 -27.02
CA LYS A 474 36.47 -18.42 -28.33
C LYS A 474 35.38 -19.41 -28.72
N GLU A 475 34.51 -19.03 -29.64
CA GLU A 475 33.38 -19.86 -30.09
C GLU A 475 33.52 -20.23 -31.56
N ASN A 476 33.01 -21.39 -31.94
CA ASN A 476 32.87 -21.79 -33.34
C ASN A 476 31.56 -21.21 -33.87
N ILE A 477 31.65 -20.29 -34.83
CA ILE A 477 30.50 -19.54 -35.35
C ILE A 477 30.51 -19.53 -36.88
N THR A 478 29.35 -19.31 -37.48
CA THR A 478 29.23 -19.04 -38.92
C THR A 478 29.09 -17.55 -39.16
N ILE A 479 29.92 -17.00 -40.05
CA ILE A 479 30.05 -15.57 -40.31
C ILE A 479 29.60 -15.31 -41.74
N LEU A 480 28.75 -14.30 -41.91
CA LEU A 480 28.27 -13.81 -43.20
C LEU A 480 28.72 -12.37 -43.41
N PHE A 481 29.30 -12.12 -44.58
CA PHE A 481 29.45 -10.78 -45.14
C PHE A 481 28.60 -10.66 -46.38
N SER A 482 27.87 -9.56 -46.51
CA SER A 482 27.14 -9.22 -47.73
C SER A 482 27.50 -7.80 -48.15
N ASP A 483 27.72 -7.57 -49.45
CA ASP A 483 28.04 -6.24 -49.99
C ASP A 483 27.27 -5.93 -51.28
N ILE A 484 26.95 -4.66 -51.55
CA ILE A 484 26.25 -4.26 -52.77
C ILE A 484 27.25 -4.11 -53.91
N ARG A 485 26.99 -4.81 -55.02
CA ARG A 485 27.84 -4.78 -56.21
C ARG A 485 27.87 -3.39 -56.82
N SER A 486 29.09 -2.88 -56.99
CA SER A 486 29.33 -1.58 -57.63
C SER A 486 28.63 -0.41 -56.94
N PHE A 487 28.44 -0.49 -55.62
CA PHE A 487 27.77 0.56 -54.84
C PHE A 487 28.40 1.94 -54.98
N THR A 488 29.74 2.04 -55.01
CA THR A 488 30.41 3.33 -55.22
C THR A 488 29.89 4.03 -56.48
N ASN A 489 29.78 3.31 -57.60
CA ASN A 489 29.26 3.84 -58.86
C ASN A 489 27.77 4.23 -58.78
N ILE A 490 27.00 3.55 -57.92
CA ILE A 490 25.59 3.88 -57.67
C ILE A 490 25.51 5.16 -56.83
N SER A 491 26.26 5.23 -55.74
CA SER A 491 26.26 6.36 -54.80
C SER A 491 26.75 7.67 -55.42
N GLU A 492 27.68 7.62 -56.39
CA GLU A 492 28.15 8.80 -57.12
C GLU A 492 27.09 9.40 -58.05
N LYS A 493 26.09 8.61 -58.47
CA LYS A 493 25.03 9.04 -59.39
C LYS A 493 23.76 9.51 -58.69
N LEU A 494 23.64 9.26 -57.38
CA LEU A 494 22.44 9.51 -56.60
C LEU A 494 22.63 10.66 -55.61
N SER A 495 21.55 11.36 -55.28
CA SER A 495 21.57 12.30 -54.16
C SER A 495 21.67 11.56 -52.82
N ALA A 496 22.28 12.19 -51.81
CA ALA A 496 22.49 11.58 -50.50
C ALA A 496 21.20 11.01 -49.89
N ASP A 497 20.09 11.76 -49.97
CA ASP A 497 18.79 11.32 -49.45
C ASP A 497 18.28 10.05 -50.14
N LYS A 498 18.52 9.91 -51.45
CA LYS A 498 18.11 8.74 -52.23
C LYS A 498 18.98 7.52 -51.94
N VAL A 499 20.27 7.73 -51.71
CA VAL A 499 21.18 6.67 -51.24
C VAL A 499 20.73 6.14 -49.88
N VAL A 500 20.43 7.04 -48.93
CA VAL A 500 19.97 6.65 -47.59
C VAL A 500 18.60 5.96 -47.64
N GLU A 501 17.64 6.43 -48.43
CA GLU A 501 16.32 5.79 -48.62
C GLU A 501 16.49 4.35 -49.15
N MET A 502 17.33 4.18 -50.18
CA MET A 502 17.63 2.87 -50.76
C MET A 502 18.34 1.94 -49.76
N LEU A 503 19.37 2.42 -49.08
CA LEU A 503 20.11 1.64 -48.10
C LEU A 503 19.21 1.20 -46.94
N ASN A 504 18.37 2.07 -46.40
CA ASN A 504 17.47 1.71 -45.30
C ASN A 504 16.46 0.64 -45.74
N TYR A 505 15.91 0.75 -46.96
CA TYR A 505 14.98 -0.27 -47.48
C TYR A 505 15.68 -1.62 -47.70
N TYR A 506 16.87 -1.60 -48.30
CA TYR A 506 17.73 -2.77 -48.47
C TYR A 506 18.09 -3.41 -47.13
N PHE A 507 18.65 -2.64 -46.20
CA PHE A 507 19.06 -3.13 -44.88
C PHE A 507 17.88 -3.69 -44.10
N SER A 508 16.69 -3.08 -44.17
CA SER A 508 15.49 -3.61 -43.53
C SER A 508 15.17 -5.02 -44.06
N SER A 509 15.12 -5.18 -45.39
CA SER A 509 14.79 -6.46 -46.02
C SER A 509 15.82 -7.56 -45.73
N MET A 510 17.11 -7.22 -45.74
CA MET A 510 18.19 -8.15 -45.43
C MET A 510 18.23 -8.51 -43.94
N THR A 511 18.02 -7.52 -43.06
CA THR A 511 17.93 -7.72 -41.60
C THR A 511 16.77 -8.64 -41.25
N ASP A 512 15.62 -8.50 -41.90
CA ASP A 512 14.47 -9.38 -41.71
C ASP A 512 14.80 -10.84 -42.07
N SER A 513 15.60 -11.09 -43.11
CA SER A 513 16.11 -12.45 -43.41
C SER A 513 17.02 -12.93 -42.29
N ILE A 514 18.03 -12.14 -41.92
CA ILE A 514 19.00 -12.53 -40.88
C ILE A 514 18.29 -12.89 -39.58
N PHE A 515 17.32 -12.08 -39.13
CA PHE A 515 16.56 -12.36 -37.92
C PHE A 515 15.57 -13.53 -38.07
N ALA A 516 14.95 -13.72 -39.24
CA ALA A 516 14.06 -14.87 -39.47
C ALA A 516 14.79 -16.21 -39.37
N HIS A 517 16.10 -16.21 -39.66
CA HIS A 517 16.99 -17.36 -39.53
C HIS A 517 17.89 -17.25 -38.30
N GLU A 518 17.45 -16.58 -37.23
CA GLU A 518 18.12 -16.53 -35.91
C GLU A 518 19.55 -15.97 -35.90
N GLY A 519 19.91 -15.14 -36.89
CA GLY A 519 21.21 -14.49 -36.97
C GLY A 519 21.33 -13.26 -36.07
N THR A 520 22.57 -12.95 -35.69
CA THR A 520 22.95 -11.74 -34.96
C THR A 520 23.65 -10.78 -35.90
N ILE A 521 23.17 -9.54 -36.00
CA ILE A 521 23.84 -8.49 -36.77
C ILE A 521 24.96 -7.91 -35.92
N ASP A 522 26.18 -7.92 -36.46
CA ASP A 522 27.34 -7.33 -35.81
C ASP A 522 27.38 -5.82 -36.09
N LYS A 523 27.48 -5.44 -37.37
CA LYS A 523 27.43 -4.04 -37.81
C LYS A 523 27.16 -3.88 -39.30
N PHE A 524 26.78 -2.65 -39.68
CA PHE A 524 26.79 -2.17 -41.05
C PHE A 524 28.11 -1.44 -41.34
N ILE A 525 28.76 -1.78 -42.45
CA ILE A 525 30.04 -1.18 -42.87
C ILE A 525 29.84 -0.56 -44.25
N GLY A 526 29.44 0.72 -44.30
CA GLY A 526 29.03 1.34 -45.56
C GLY A 526 27.73 0.71 -46.07
N ASP A 527 27.77 0.05 -47.21
CA ASP A 527 26.71 -0.77 -47.81
C ASP A 527 26.79 -2.26 -47.46
N ALA A 528 27.86 -2.68 -46.77
CA ALA A 528 28.05 -4.06 -46.36
C ALA A 528 27.34 -4.40 -45.04
N ILE A 529 26.87 -5.63 -44.93
CA ILE A 529 26.28 -6.23 -43.72
C ILE A 529 27.23 -7.30 -43.20
N MET A 530 27.55 -7.22 -41.91
CA MET A 530 28.27 -8.27 -41.19
C MET A 530 27.32 -8.90 -40.16
N ALA A 531 27.15 -10.21 -40.23
CA ALA A 531 26.30 -10.98 -39.33
C ALA A 531 26.95 -12.32 -38.97
N PHE A 532 26.51 -12.92 -37.87
CA PHE A 532 26.99 -14.24 -37.43
C PHE A 532 25.92 -15.06 -36.73
N TRP A 533 26.14 -16.38 -36.68
CA TRP A 533 25.29 -17.38 -36.05
C TRP A 533 26.12 -18.26 -35.11
N GLY A 534 25.46 -18.80 -34.08
CA GLY A 534 26.10 -19.63 -33.05
C GLY A 534 26.48 -18.85 -31.79
N ALA A 535 26.19 -17.55 -31.74
CA ALA A 535 26.32 -16.71 -30.56
C ALA A 535 25.36 -15.49 -30.62
N PRO A 536 24.97 -14.87 -29.47
CA PRO A 536 25.31 -15.24 -28.08
C PRO A 536 24.62 -16.53 -27.60
N LEU A 537 23.62 -17.02 -28.34
CA LEU A 537 23.04 -18.35 -28.10
C LEU A 537 23.83 -19.40 -28.90
N ILE A 538 24.35 -20.40 -28.19
CA ILE A 538 25.03 -21.53 -28.81
C ILE A 538 24.00 -22.33 -29.60
N SER A 539 24.26 -22.52 -30.89
CA SER A 539 23.40 -23.26 -31.82
C SER A 539 24.27 -24.25 -32.59
N THR A 540 23.84 -25.51 -32.70
CA THR A 540 24.58 -26.52 -33.47
C THR A 540 24.29 -26.45 -34.98
N ASN A 541 23.22 -25.77 -35.38
CA ASN A 541 22.78 -25.62 -36.77
C ASN A 541 23.12 -24.23 -37.35
N HIS A 542 24.08 -23.51 -36.76
CA HIS A 542 24.46 -22.15 -37.19
C HIS A 542 24.88 -22.06 -38.67
N ALA A 543 25.49 -23.12 -39.23
CA ALA A 543 25.88 -23.17 -40.65
C ALA A 543 24.67 -23.28 -41.60
N ASP A 544 23.66 -24.05 -41.19
CA ASP A 544 22.40 -24.22 -41.93
C ASP A 544 21.66 -22.88 -41.98
N GLN A 545 21.47 -22.26 -40.82
CA GLN A 545 20.76 -21.00 -40.67
C GLN A 545 21.40 -19.86 -41.47
N ALA A 546 22.73 -19.73 -41.42
CA ALA A 546 23.44 -18.72 -42.20
C ALA A 546 23.27 -18.94 -43.72
N THR A 547 23.31 -20.20 -44.18
CA THR A 547 23.19 -20.54 -45.60
C THR A 547 21.76 -20.35 -46.10
N LEU A 548 20.76 -20.73 -45.30
CA LEU A 548 19.35 -20.46 -45.57
C LEU A 548 19.06 -18.95 -45.59
N SER A 549 19.62 -18.19 -44.65
CA SER A 549 19.52 -16.73 -44.62
C SER A 549 20.07 -16.09 -45.88
N ALA A 550 21.24 -16.53 -46.35
CA ALA A 550 21.83 -16.03 -47.59
C ALA A 550 20.95 -16.32 -48.82
N LEU A 551 20.37 -17.52 -48.92
CA LEU A 551 19.45 -17.85 -50.00
C LEU A 551 18.15 -17.03 -49.92
N ASP A 552 17.61 -16.80 -48.71
CA ASP A 552 16.44 -15.94 -48.49
C ASP A 552 16.75 -14.46 -48.80
N MET A 553 17.96 -13.97 -48.47
CA MET A 553 18.42 -12.64 -48.87
C MET A 553 18.39 -12.47 -50.40
N ILE A 554 18.85 -13.47 -51.15
CA ILE A 554 18.77 -13.46 -52.62
C ILE A 554 17.33 -13.52 -53.13
N ALA A 555 16.45 -14.28 -52.46
CA ALA A 555 15.03 -14.30 -52.81
C ALA A 555 14.36 -12.93 -52.58
N ARG A 556 14.60 -12.31 -51.43
CA ARG A 556 14.08 -10.99 -51.05
C ARG A 556 14.65 -9.86 -51.89
N LEU A 557 15.89 -10.01 -52.38
CA LEU A 557 16.51 -9.03 -53.28
C LEU A 557 15.66 -8.78 -54.54
N LYS A 558 14.86 -9.76 -54.99
CA LYS A 558 13.92 -9.57 -56.11
C LYS A 558 12.89 -8.47 -55.79
N ALA A 559 12.24 -8.56 -54.63
CA ALA A 559 11.28 -7.55 -54.17
C ALA A 559 11.96 -6.20 -53.89
N VAL A 560 13.18 -6.21 -53.36
CA VAL A 560 13.99 -4.98 -53.22
C VAL A 560 14.22 -4.33 -54.59
N ASN A 561 14.59 -5.11 -55.61
CA ASN A 561 14.81 -4.60 -56.95
C ASN A 561 13.53 -4.12 -57.65
N GLU A 562 12.37 -4.74 -57.39
CA GLU A 562 11.07 -4.21 -57.84
C GLU A 562 10.77 -2.83 -57.25
N TRP A 563 11.09 -2.63 -55.96
CA TRP A 563 10.97 -1.33 -55.31
C TRP A 563 11.97 -0.30 -55.85
N VAL A 564 13.23 -0.69 -56.00
CA VAL A 564 14.33 0.17 -56.52
C VAL A 564 14.01 0.62 -57.94
N THR A 565 13.61 -0.30 -58.82
CA THR A 565 13.23 0.01 -60.20
C THR A 565 11.94 0.85 -60.28
N GLY A 566 10.97 0.62 -59.40
CA GLY A 566 9.78 1.47 -59.26
C GLY A 566 10.09 2.92 -58.85
N LYS A 567 11.26 3.18 -58.26
CA LYS A 567 11.78 4.52 -57.94
C LYS A 567 12.64 5.12 -59.06
N GLY A 568 12.76 4.44 -60.21
CA GLY A 568 13.55 4.87 -61.36
C GLY A 568 15.05 4.63 -61.22
N LEU A 569 15.46 3.73 -60.32
CA LEU A 569 16.85 3.38 -60.07
C LEU A 569 17.22 2.04 -60.74
N ASP A 570 18.49 1.86 -61.08
CA ASP A 570 18.99 0.59 -61.60
C ASP A 570 18.91 -0.51 -60.53
N PRO A 571 18.56 -1.75 -60.89
CA PRO A 571 18.53 -2.85 -59.94
C PRO A 571 19.92 -3.12 -59.35
N ILE A 572 19.94 -3.43 -58.06
CA ILE A 572 21.15 -3.73 -57.30
C ILE A 572 21.41 -5.24 -57.26
N GLY A 573 22.68 -5.61 -57.31
CA GLY A 573 23.15 -6.97 -57.06
C GLY A 573 23.93 -7.02 -55.76
N ILE A 574 23.96 -8.18 -55.10
CA ILE A 574 24.76 -8.37 -53.89
C ILE A 574 25.72 -9.55 -54.04
N GLY A 575 26.83 -9.49 -53.32
CA GLY A 575 27.73 -10.61 -53.07
C GLY A 575 27.59 -11.04 -51.61
N ILE A 576 27.54 -12.34 -51.34
CA ILE A 576 27.45 -12.92 -50.00
C ILE A 576 28.57 -13.95 -49.84
N GLY A 577 29.40 -13.78 -48.82
CA GLY A 577 30.45 -14.73 -48.43
C GLY A 577 30.17 -15.31 -47.05
N ILE A 578 30.23 -16.64 -46.94
CA ILE A 578 29.98 -17.35 -45.68
C ILE A 578 31.15 -18.25 -45.33
N HIS A 579 31.64 -18.13 -44.09
CA HIS A 579 32.68 -19.01 -43.56
C HIS A 579 32.34 -19.44 -42.13
N THR A 580 32.69 -20.66 -41.77
CA THR A 580 32.50 -21.22 -40.44
C THR A 580 33.83 -21.54 -39.80
N GLY A 581 34.06 -21.03 -38.60
CA GLY A 581 35.31 -21.23 -37.90
C GLY A 581 35.32 -20.54 -36.54
N ASP A 582 36.40 -20.73 -35.80
CA ASP A 582 36.54 -20.11 -34.50
C ASP A 582 36.71 -18.59 -34.60
N ALA A 583 35.99 -17.85 -33.76
CA ALA A 583 36.17 -16.41 -33.56
C ALA A 583 36.13 -16.08 -32.07
N ILE A 584 36.73 -14.95 -31.70
CA ILE A 584 36.69 -14.43 -30.34
C ILE A 584 35.51 -13.45 -30.24
N LEU A 585 34.58 -13.73 -29.34
CA LEU A 585 33.46 -12.86 -29.00
C LEU A 585 33.76 -12.06 -27.75
N GLY A 586 33.40 -10.78 -27.77
CA GLY A 586 33.44 -9.97 -26.57
C GLY A 586 33.09 -8.51 -26.81
N ASN A 587 33.06 -7.76 -25.71
CA ASN A 587 32.92 -6.31 -25.73
C ASN A 587 34.26 -5.68 -26.12
N ILE A 588 34.37 -5.18 -27.35
CA ILE A 588 35.60 -4.58 -27.87
C ILE A 588 35.38 -3.09 -28.10
N GLY A 589 36.28 -2.26 -27.58
CA GLY A 589 36.20 -0.81 -27.72
C GLY A 589 36.89 -0.06 -26.58
N SER A 590 36.41 1.15 -26.29
CA SER A 590 36.90 1.99 -25.18
C SER A 590 35.88 2.00 -24.03
N GLU A 591 36.26 2.45 -22.84
CA GLU A 591 35.35 2.55 -21.67
C GLU A 591 34.03 3.27 -21.97
N ASN A 592 34.04 4.20 -22.92
CA ASN A 592 32.87 5.01 -23.29
C ASN A 592 32.11 4.49 -24.52
N LYS A 593 32.63 3.46 -25.21
CA LYS A 593 31.99 2.83 -26.37
C LYS A 593 32.53 1.42 -26.57
N LEU A 594 31.74 0.44 -26.15
CA LEU A 594 31.98 -0.99 -26.36
C LEU A 594 30.98 -1.52 -27.38
N ASP A 595 31.47 -2.23 -28.39
CA ASP A 595 30.65 -2.97 -29.33
C ASP A 595 30.78 -4.46 -29.00
N TYR A 596 29.66 -5.17 -28.81
CA TYR A 596 29.65 -6.63 -28.74
C TYR A 596 29.90 -7.15 -30.15
N THR A 597 31.08 -7.72 -30.40
CA THR A 597 31.53 -8.03 -31.75
C THR A 597 32.44 -9.25 -31.80
N ILE A 598 32.70 -9.74 -33.01
CA ILE A 598 33.54 -10.91 -33.25
C ILE A 598 34.87 -10.50 -33.90
N ILE A 599 35.98 -11.07 -33.44
CA ILE A 599 37.32 -10.83 -34.01
C ILE A 599 38.04 -12.15 -34.27
N GLY A 600 38.76 -12.21 -35.39
CA GLY A 600 39.67 -13.30 -35.68
C GLY A 600 40.01 -13.40 -37.15
N ASP A 601 40.99 -14.26 -37.45
CA ASP A 601 41.41 -14.52 -38.84
C ASP A 601 40.26 -15.07 -39.71
N ASN A 602 39.34 -15.83 -39.11
CA ASN A 602 38.18 -16.40 -39.81
C ASN A 602 37.13 -15.32 -40.17
N VAL A 603 37.05 -14.21 -39.43
CA VAL A 603 36.21 -13.04 -39.78
C VAL A 603 36.74 -12.40 -41.07
N ASN A 604 38.05 -12.18 -41.13
CA ASN A 604 38.71 -11.64 -42.32
C ASN A 604 38.60 -12.58 -43.52
N LEU A 605 38.59 -13.90 -43.28
CA LEU A 605 38.38 -14.89 -44.33
C LEU A 605 36.96 -14.75 -44.92
N ALA A 606 35.91 -14.68 -44.10
CA ALA A 606 34.53 -14.52 -44.56
C ALA A 606 34.36 -13.29 -45.49
N SER A 607 34.90 -12.13 -45.09
CA SER A 607 34.89 -10.92 -45.93
C SER A 607 35.62 -11.10 -47.26
N ARG A 608 36.71 -11.89 -47.31
CA ARG A 608 37.40 -12.20 -48.57
C ARG A 608 36.60 -13.15 -49.46
N ILE A 609 35.89 -14.11 -48.87
CA ILE A 609 35.00 -15.01 -49.62
C ILE A 609 33.88 -14.22 -50.29
N GLU A 610 33.34 -13.21 -49.60
CA GLU A 610 32.38 -12.28 -50.20
C GLU A 610 33.01 -11.59 -51.43
N GLY A 611 34.21 -11.03 -51.30
CA GLY A 611 34.88 -10.35 -52.43
C GLY A 611 35.14 -11.26 -53.65
N LEU A 612 35.29 -12.57 -53.45
CA LEU A 612 35.47 -13.54 -54.54
C LEU A 612 34.20 -13.73 -55.38
N THR A 613 33.01 -13.44 -54.83
CA THR A 613 31.72 -13.58 -55.53
C THR A 613 31.71 -12.80 -56.86
N LYS A 614 32.38 -11.65 -56.91
CA LYS A 614 32.53 -10.82 -58.12
C LYS A 614 33.35 -11.52 -59.21
N GLN A 615 34.43 -12.18 -58.84
CA GLN A 615 35.35 -12.83 -59.78
C GLN A 615 34.76 -14.09 -60.39
N TYR A 616 33.98 -14.81 -59.59
CA TYR A 616 33.27 -16.02 -60.01
C TYR A 616 31.90 -15.71 -60.63
N GLY A 617 31.41 -14.47 -60.48
CA GLY A 617 30.15 -14.02 -61.08
C GLY A 617 28.91 -14.62 -60.40
N VAL A 618 29.04 -15.05 -59.16
CA VAL A 618 27.96 -15.69 -58.38
C VAL A 618 27.54 -14.84 -57.21
N GLN A 619 26.32 -15.00 -56.71
CA GLN A 619 25.82 -14.16 -55.62
C GLN A 619 26.23 -14.67 -54.24
N ILE A 620 26.42 -15.98 -54.06
CA ILE A 620 26.75 -16.59 -52.77
C ILE A 620 27.98 -17.49 -52.94
N LEU A 621 28.94 -17.37 -52.03
CA LEU A 621 30.03 -18.33 -51.86
C LEU A 621 30.12 -18.77 -50.39
N ILE A 622 30.22 -20.08 -50.20
CA ILE A 622 30.48 -20.70 -48.90
C ILE A 622 31.82 -21.45 -48.95
N THR A 623 32.55 -21.46 -47.84
CA THR A 623 33.76 -22.29 -47.71
C THR A 623 33.42 -23.76 -47.49
N GLU A 624 34.36 -24.66 -47.79
CA GLU A 624 34.28 -26.09 -47.44
C GLU A 624 34.00 -26.32 -45.96
N ASP A 625 34.54 -25.49 -45.07
CA ASP A 625 34.25 -25.55 -43.64
C ASP A 625 32.77 -25.34 -43.31
N THR A 626 32.09 -24.44 -44.02
CA THR A 626 30.65 -24.22 -43.89
C THR A 626 29.88 -25.39 -44.50
N PHE A 627 30.26 -25.82 -45.70
CA PHE A 627 29.61 -26.91 -46.40
C PHE A 627 29.64 -28.23 -45.60
N ASN A 628 30.77 -28.59 -45.01
CA ASN A 628 30.92 -29.81 -44.21
C ASN A 628 30.10 -29.79 -42.91
N ARG A 629 29.59 -28.62 -42.49
CA ARG A 629 28.76 -28.44 -41.30
C ARG A 629 27.28 -28.32 -41.64
N LEU A 630 26.91 -28.36 -42.93
CA LEU A 630 25.51 -28.39 -43.32
C LEU A 630 24.88 -29.73 -42.92
N SER A 631 23.78 -29.68 -42.19
CA SER A 631 22.96 -30.86 -41.88
C SER A 631 21.80 -31.03 -42.88
N ILE A 632 21.47 -29.95 -43.58
CA ILE A 632 20.45 -29.89 -44.64
C ILE A 632 21.07 -30.16 -46.01
N ASP A 633 20.34 -30.92 -46.85
CA ASP A 633 20.77 -31.26 -48.21
C ASP A 633 20.54 -30.09 -49.17
N ILE A 634 21.47 -29.13 -49.18
CA ILE A 634 21.51 -28.03 -50.16
C ILE A 634 22.43 -28.41 -51.32
N PRO A 635 21.95 -28.40 -52.58
CA PRO A 635 22.82 -28.56 -53.74
C PRO A 635 23.85 -27.42 -53.83
N CYS A 636 25.13 -27.77 -53.67
CA CYS A 636 26.24 -26.83 -53.73
C CYS A 636 27.16 -27.14 -54.91
N LEU A 637 27.41 -26.15 -55.76
CA LEU A 637 28.27 -26.26 -56.91
C LEU A 637 29.70 -25.85 -56.55
N ILE A 638 30.70 -26.69 -56.81
CA ILE A 638 32.11 -26.33 -56.59
C ILE A 638 32.49 -25.19 -57.55
N ALA A 639 32.81 -24.02 -57.00
CA ALA A 639 33.21 -22.86 -57.78
C ALA A 639 34.70 -22.90 -58.11
N ASP A 640 35.55 -23.17 -57.11
CA ASP A 640 37.00 -23.28 -57.29
C ASP A 640 37.71 -23.78 -56.02
N VAL A 641 39.02 -24.01 -56.13
CA VAL A 641 39.95 -24.16 -55.00
C VAL A 641 40.94 -23.00 -55.04
N VAL A 642 40.85 -22.11 -54.05
CA VAL A 642 41.57 -20.82 -54.06
C VAL A 642 42.59 -20.70 -52.94
N ARG A 643 43.68 -19.99 -53.22
CA ARG A 643 44.59 -19.49 -52.19
C ARG A 643 44.36 -18.01 -51.98
N VAL A 644 43.70 -17.66 -50.88
CA VAL A 644 43.48 -16.25 -50.50
C VAL A 644 44.74 -15.67 -49.83
N LYS A 645 45.01 -14.40 -50.10
CA LYS A 645 46.19 -13.70 -49.59
C LYS A 645 46.27 -13.78 -48.06
N GLY A 646 47.35 -14.34 -47.53
CA GLY A 646 47.59 -14.48 -46.09
C GLY A 646 47.26 -15.86 -45.50
N LYS A 647 46.66 -16.79 -46.26
CA LYS A 647 46.57 -18.22 -45.88
C LYS A 647 47.46 -19.04 -46.81
N LYS A 648 48.23 -19.97 -46.22
CA LYS A 648 49.08 -20.91 -46.98
C LYS A 648 48.29 -22.10 -47.52
N LEU A 649 47.21 -22.51 -46.84
CA LEU A 649 46.39 -23.66 -47.25
C LEU A 649 45.31 -23.23 -48.26
N PRO A 650 45.07 -24.02 -49.31
CA PRO A 650 43.98 -23.78 -50.24
C PRO A 650 42.62 -24.02 -49.58
N ILE A 651 41.61 -23.29 -50.03
CA ILE A 651 40.24 -23.39 -49.53
C ILE A 651 39.33 -23.63 -50.73
N LYS A 652 38.55 -24.71 -50.66
CA LYS A 652 37.50 -24.99 -51.63
C LYS A 652 36.30 -24.08 -51.34
N VAL A 653 35.80 -23.43 -52.38
CA VAL A 653 34.65 -22.53 -52.32
C VAL A 653 33.52 -23.09 -53.18
N LEU A 654 32.30 -23.05 -52.64
CA LEU A 654 31.11 -23.62 -53.24
C LEU A 654 30.00 -22.57 -53.32
N GLN A 655 29.14 -22.68 -54.34
CA GLN A 655 27.94 -21.87 -54.48
C GLN A 655 26.71 -22.72 -54.10
N PRO A 656 25.96 -22.37 -53.05
CA PRO A 656 24.64 -22.95 -52.81
C PRO A 656 23.65 -22.44 -53.88
N LEU A 657 22.88 -23.35 -54.47
CA LEU A 657 22.07 -23.02 -55.66
C LEU A 657 20.65 -22.55 -55.35
N LEU A 658 19.96 -23.17 -54.39
CA LEU A 658 18.54 -22.92 -54.14
C LEU A 658 18.10 -23.32 -52.73
N LEU A 659 16.96 -22.77 -52.30
CA LEU A 659 16.25 -23.14 -51.08
C LEU A 659 15.44 -24.42 -51.33
N PRO A 660 15.73 -25.55 -50.66
CA PRO A 660 15.03 -26.81 -50.88
C PRO A 660 13.52 -26.70 -50.69
N ASP A 661 13.06 -25.97 -49.67
CA ASP A 661 11.64 -25.83 -49.33
C ASP A 661 10.87 -24.85 -50.24
N ALA A 662 11.58 -24.10 -51.10
CA ALA A 662 10.99 -23.08 -51.95
C ALA A 662 10.79 -23.55 -53.41
N VAL A 663 11.19 -24.78 -53.75
CA VAL A 663 11.14 -25.31 -55.11
C VAL A 663 10.49 -26.69 -55.16
N ASP A 664 9.96 -27.05 -56.32
CA ASP A 664 9.44 -28.40 -56.57
C ASP A 664 10.58 -29.44 -56.70
N GLU A 665 10.25 -30.71 -56.47
CA GLU A 665 11.21 -31.82 -56.50
C GLU A 665 11.95 -31.93 -57.85
N ASN A 666 11.30 -31.59 -58.98
CA ASN A 666 11.94 -31.67 -60.29
C ASN A 666 13.02 -30.59 -60.47
N THR A 667 12.79 -29.39 -59.95
CA THR A 667 13.80 -28.32 -59.89
C THR A 667 14.98 -28.73 -59.00
N LEU A 668 14.72 -29.34 -57.83
CA LEU A 668 15.75 -29.83 -56.93
C LEU A 668 16.61 -30.94 -57.57
N GLN A 669 15.99 -31.92 -58.24
CA GLN A 669 16.69 -32.97 -58.97
C GLN A 669 17.55 -32.41 -60.12
N THR A 670 17.05 -31.41 -60.84
CA THR A 670 17.80 -30.72 -61.89
C THR A 670 19.04 -30.03 -61.33
N ALA A 671 18.92 -29.36 -60.18
CA ALA A 671 20.07 -28.76 -59.49
C ALA A 671 21.08 -29.81 -59.02
N ARG A 672 20.63 -30.93 -58.46
CA ARG A 672 21.51 -32.06 -58.09
C ARG A 672 22.27 -32.63 -59.29
N GLN A 673 21.59 -32.84 -60.41
CA GLN A 673 22.25 -33.29 -61.65
C GLN A 673 23.28 -32.28 -62.16
N ARG A 674 22.98 -30.98 -62.04
CA ARG A 674 23.91 -29.90 -62.38
C ARG A 674 25.15 -29.95 -61.50
N VAL A 675 24.99 -30.10 -60.19
CA VAL A 675 26.11 -30.26 -59.24
C VAL A 675 26.97 -31.46 -59.61
N LEU A 676 26.37 -32.64 -59.83
CA LEU A 676 27.12 -33.85 -60.20
C LEU A 676 27.93 -33.70 -61.50
N LYS A 677 27.38 -33.00 -62.50
CA LYS A 677 28.11 -32.70 -63.74
C LYS A 677 29.25 -31.72 -63.49
N ASN A 678 29.01 -30.67 -62.69
CA ASN A 678 30.04 -29.71 -62.33
C ASN A 678 31.19 -30.36 -61.58
N ASP A 679 30.89 -31.20 -60.58
CA ASP A 679 31.90 -31.86 -59.76
C ASP A 679 32.75 -32.82 -60.60
N ARG A 680 32.13 -33.55 -61.55
CA ARG A 680 32.89 -34.36 -62.53
C ARG A 680 33.78 -33.50 -63.41
N ALA A 681 33.28 -32.38 -63.92
CA ALA A 681 34.08 -31.47 -64.73
C ALA A 681 35.26 -30.89 -63.95
N PHE A 682 35.04 -30.53 -62.68
CA PHE A 682 36.05 -30.01 -61.79
C PHE A 682 37.08 -31.09 -61.42
N GLN A 683 36.65 -32.33 -61.23
CA GLN A 683 37.54 -33.46 -60.97
C GLN A 683 38.44 -33.74 -62.19
N HIS A 684 37.89 -33.78 -63.41
CA HIS A 684 38.72 -33.88 -64.63
C HIS A 684 39.70 -32.71 -64.79
N TYR A 685 39.31 -31.51 -64.36
CA TYR A 685 40.23 -30.37 -64.30
C TYR A 685 41.39 -30.61 -63.32
N LEU A 686 41.11 -31.10 -62.11
CA LEU A 686 42.14 -31.44 -61.13
C LEU A 686 43.05 -32.59 -61.59
N ASP A 687 42.49 -33.59 -62.29
CA ASP A 687 43.20 -34.76 -62.81
C ASP A 687 43.96 -34.46 -64.13
N GLN A 688 43.98 -33.20 -64.59
CA GLN A 688 44.62 -32.74 -65.82
C GLN A 688 44.03 -33.32 -67.12
N GLU A 689 42.81 -33.85 -67.06
CA GLU A 689 42.06 -34.38 -68.20
C GLU A 689 41.29 -33.26 -68.91
N TRP A 690 42.02 -32.31 -69.50
CA TRP A 690 41.48 -31.03 -70.00
C TRP A 690 40.32 -31.20 -71.00
N ASP A 691 40.44 -32.14 -71.94
CA ASP A 691 39.42 -32.37 -72.97
C ASP A 691 38.12 -32.95 -72.39
N ALA A 692 38.23 -33.83 -71.39
CA ALA A 692 37.08 -34.37 -70.67
C ALA A 692 36.39 -33.26 -69.85
N ALA A 693 37.17 -32.43 -69.15
CA ALA A 693 36.65 -31.28 -68.41
C ALA A 693 35.91 -30.30 -69.33
N ILE A 694 36.52 -29.90 -70.46
CA ILE A 694 35.91 -28.95 -71.43
C ILE A 694 34.62 -29.53 -72.01
N HIS A 695 34.58 -30.82 -72.34
CA HIS A 695 33.37 -31.46 -72.88
C HIS A 695 32.19 -31.35 -71.91
N ILE A 696 32.40 -31.64 -70.62
CA ILE A 696 31.34 -31.54 -69.61
C ILE A 696 30.97 -30.08 -69.35
N LEU A 697 31.95 -29.16 -69.27
CA LEU A 697 31.71 -27.72 -69.09
C LEU A 697 30.91 -27.09 -70.23
N ASN A 698 30.98 -27.63 -71.45
CA ASN A 698 30.16 -27.17 -72.57
C ASN A 698 28.69 -27.62 -72.48
N SER A 699 28.40 -28.64 -71.67
CA SER A 699 27.03 -29.11 -71.39
C SER A 699 26.35 -28.38 -70.22
N LEU A 700 27.11 -27.56 -69.48
CA LEU A 700 26.65 -26.75 -68.35
C LEU A 700 26.27 -25.33 -68.81
N PRO A 701 25.44 -24.59 -68.04
CA PRO A 701 25.10 -23.20 -68.35
C PRO A 701 26.35 -22.32 -68.53
N ASP A 702 26.33 -21.37 -69.48
CA ASP A 702 27.48 -20.50 -69.77
C ASP A 702 27.65 -19.37 -68.73
N GLU A 703 27.92 -19.77 -67.50
CA GLU A 703 28.17 -18.88 -66.36
C GLU A 703 29.66 -18.57 -66.19
N LEU A 704 29.99 -17.49 -65.47
CA LEU A 704 31.38 -17.06 -65.32
C LEU A 704 32.27 -18.11 -64.63
N ILE A 705 31.74 -18.88 -63.66
CA ILE A 705 32.44 -20.02 -63.04
C ILE A 705 32.92 -21.01 -64.09
N HIS A 706 32.00 -21.51 -64.93
CA HIS A 706 32.35 -22.53 -65.92
C HIS A 706 33.27 -21.96 -67.01
N ARG A 707 33.08 -20.70 -67.42
CA ARG A 707 33.96 -20.02 -68.38
C ARG A 707 35.38 -19.86 -67.83
N ASN A 708 35.54 -19.52 -66.56
CA ASN A 708 36.83 -19.38 -65.91
C ASN A 708 37.59 -20.72 -65.94
N ILE A 709 36.94 -21.83 -65.57
CA ILE A 709 37.57 -23.16 -65.60
C ILE A 709 37.88 -23.57 -67.04
N ARG A 710 36.94 -23.39 -67.98
CA ARG A 710 37.14 -23.71 -69.41
C ARG A 710 38.34 -22.96 -70.00
N GLN A 711 38.46 -21.66 -69.73
CA GLN A 711 39.57 -20.85 -70.19
C GLN A 711 40.90 -21.30 -69.59
N ARG A 712 40.91 -21.75 -68.33
CA ARG A 712 42.10 -22.34 -67.71
C ARG A 712 42.48 -23.67 -68.36
N CYS A 713 41.53 -24.58 -68.60
CA CYS A 713 41.80 -25.84 -69.31
C CYS A 713 42.41 -25.58 -70.70
N GLU A 714 41.83 -24.65 -71.47
CA GLU A 714 42.34 -24.25 -72.80
C GLU A 714 43.75 -23.63 -72.72
N ASN A 715 44.03 -22.86 -71.67
CA ASN A 715 45.37 -22.31 -71.44
C ASN A 715 46.36 -23.40 -71.04
N TYR A 716 46.01 -24.30 -70.12
CA TYR A 716 46.87 -25.39 -69.66
C TYR A 716 47.14 -26.44 -70.74
N LYS A 717 46.21 -26.61 -71.69
CA LYS A 717 46.42 -27.41 -72.89
C LYS A 717 47.53 -26.84 -73.79
N LYS A 718 47.70 -25.51 -73.82
CA LYS A 718 48.76 -24.82 -74.57
C LYS A 718 50.04 -24.66 -73.76
N ASN A 719 49.91 -24.45 -72.46
CA ASN A 719 50.99 -24.19 -71.51
C ASN A 719 50.80 -25.11 -70.28
N PRO A 720 51.33 -26.35 -70.30
CA PRO A 720 51.16 -27.29 -69.21
C PRO A 720 51.61 -26.71 -67.86
N PRO A 721 50.90 -26.99 -66.76
CA PRO A 721 51.30 -26.50 -65.45
C PRO A 721 52.57 -27.20 -64.94
N ASP A 722 53.29 -26.59 -63.99
CA ASP A 722 54.52 -27.15 -63.40
C ASP A 722 54.27 -28.51 -62.72
N GLU A 723 55.31 -29.34 -62.56
CA GLU A 723 55.22 -30.67 -61.90
C GLU A 723 54.67 -30.61 -60.46
N ASN A 724 54.76 -29.45 -59.81
CA ASN A 724 54.26 -29.20 -58.46
C ASN A 724 52.88 -28.50 -58.43
N TRP A 725 52.12 -28.58 -59.52
CA TRP A 725 50.78 -27.98 -59.58
C TRP A 725 49.83 -28.66 -58.61
N ASP A 726 49.27 -27.87 -57.70
CA ASP A 726 48.40 -28.33 -56.62
C ASP A 726 46.91 -28.20 -56.95
N GLY A 727 46.56 -27.86 -58.19
CA GLY A 727 45.17 -27.63 -58.60
C GLY A 727 44.60 -26.29 -58.13
N VAL A 728 45.40 -25.46 -57.45
CA VAL A 728 44.92 -24.26 -56.74
C VAL A 728 45.12 -23.02 -57.60
N PHE A 729 44.06 -22.23 -57.72
CA PHE A 729 44.19 -20.89 -58.29
C PHE A 729 44.78 -19.93 -57.26
N THR A 730 46.03 -19.51 -57.48
CA THR A 730 46.71 -18.51 -56.64
C THR A 730 46.45 -17.11 -57.20
N MET A 731 45.75 -16.29 -56.42
CA MET A 731 45.46 -14.91 -56.81
C MET A 731 46.71 -14.03 -56.72
N THR A 732 47.10 -13.40 -57.84
CA THR A 732 48.26 -12.50 -57.92
C THR A 732 47.89 -11.01 -57.85
N THR A 733 46.62 -10.65 -58.00
CA THR A 733 46.11 -9.28 -57.88
C THR A 733 45.14 -9.12 -56.71
N LYS A 734 45.13 -7.91 -56.13
CA LYS A 734 44.27 -7.52 -55.01
C LYS A 734 42.79 -7.52 -55.38
#